data_AF-A0A439DI40-F1
#
_entry.id   AF-A0A439DI40-F1
#
_cell.length_a   1.000
_cell.length_b   1.000
_cell.length_c   1.000
_cell.angle_alpha   90.00
_cell.angle_beta   90.00
_cell.angle_gamma   90.00
#
_symmetry.space_group_name_H-M   'P 1'
#
loop_
_entity.id
_entity.type
_entity.pdbx_description
1 polymer ?
#
loop_
_entity_poly.entity_id
_entity_poly.type
_entity_poly.pdbx_seq_one_letter_code
_entity_poly.pdbx_strand_id
1 'polypeptide(L)'
;MRLKDVYRLELPPTADMHVHLRQDQVMNLVVPYIRRGGVDTVFVMPNLQPPITSVASALEYKSRLQAIEPQVNYLMSLYLHPSVTPDVIAEAAKAGIAGVKLYPQGVTTNSESGVAGDFVETYAPTFAAMEQHDIVLNLHGEVPGTVPQSNISLEELFLPTLKRLNEKYPKLRIVLEMQYDPAAQQLLSSNMCGYSGTITAHHLYLTGDVSEVDPHAFCKPIPKTPSDRDALLKAVCSGDPKFFFGSDSAPHPLLTKQGKPVPAGVFTQPYATQLVLLALEEATEKGIVDEKDVTQENIEGFLSLFGRRFYKLPEPELTGPRIVVKKTGETIPASIRSADGTLEVGISKSEATVFRISPHLATPDRSSWGALAQVPILSASCLDSLNRNIKLTTENTSLTHILVRRSSVRSARRDILLDAEPDAGRGPSPPAPAVRDGAGERRVSPDVSAASLFLVAKLSAHPCRPRDVCNVYTYLLSPASPLFRPQPPTPPDASTYYLSESGLDTFQKRILRLEARILYTLSFDTHVALPHGLAVTYLQALDFCGDASRAKITRRVIAYLNTALLSPQLLYLTHQPNALAISAIYSAARDAEISAKMPECPWWEVFDVDREELGFLVVGMRSLEGLVRKLQEDFEGFAKDGMVTRNAIEAEMARRGLKMNNGGAGDAADEMDEEEAMMRSLDDRAERMEA
;
A
#
# COMPACT_ATOMS: atom_id res chain seq x y z
N MET A 1 -20.63 -16.73 5.28
CA MET A 1 -21.47 -16.39 4.11
C MET A 1 -20.57 -16.00 2.96
N ARG A 2 -20.96 -16.30 1.73
CA ARG A 2 -20.22 -15.84 0.54
C ARG A 2 -20.76 -14.50 0.10
N LEU A 3 -20.18 -13.39 0.59
CA LEU A 3 -20.66 -12.03 0.26
C LEU A 3 -20.78 -11.79 -1.26
N LYS A 4 -19.89 -12.38 -2.06
CA LYS A 4 -19.95 -12.32 -3.52
C LYS A 4 -21.27 -12.82 -4.13
N ASP A 5 -21.88 -13.83 -3.50
CA ASP A 5 -23.12 -14.48 -3.93
C ASP A 5 -24.38 -13.85 -3.28
N VAL A 6 -24.19 -12.92 -2.33
CA VAL A 6 -25.29 -12.24 -1.63
C VAL A 6 -25.82 -11.11 -2.50
N TYR A 7 -27.02 -11.30 -3.06
CA TYR A 7 -27.70 -10.25 -3.83
C TYR A 7 -28.38 -9.20 -2.95
N ARG A 8 -28.90 -9.60 -1.79
CA ARG A 8 -29.63 -8.77 -0.82
C ARG A 8 -29.29 -9.20 0.59
N LEU A 9 -29.06 -8.22 1.46
CA LEU A 9 -28.87 -8.42 2.89
C LEU A 9 -29.67 -7.37 3.67
N GLU A 10 -30.24 -7.77 4.80
CA GLU A 10 -30.95 -6.87 5.72
C GLU A 10 -30.16 -6.80 7.02
N LEU A 11 -29.76 -5.60 7.40
CA LEU A 11 -28.98 -5.35 8.60
C LEU A 11 -29.74 -4.37 9.51
N PRO A 12 -29.53 -4.42 10.84
CA PRO A 12 -29.88 -3.30 11.69
C PRO A 12 -29.12 -2.04 11.23
N PRO A 13 -29.66 -0.84 11.45
CA PRO A 13 -28.97 0.40 11.12
C PRO A 13 -27.61 0.47 11.80
N THR A 14 -26.61 0.88 11.05
CA THR A 14 -25.23 1.00 11.50
C THR A 14 -25.11 2.08 12.58
N ALA A 15 -24.32 1.80 13.61
CA ALA A 15 -23.95 2.76 14.64
C ALA A 15 -22.46 3.08 14.47
N ASP A 16 -22.17 4.31 14.06
CA ASP A 16 -20.82 4.78 13.77
C ASP A 16 -20.26 5.53 14.99
N MET A 17 -19.41 4.86 15.77
CA MET A 17 -18.90 5.40 17.03
C MET A 17 -17.69 6.34 16.86
N HIS A 18 -17.40 6.82 15.63
CA HIS A 18 -16.35 7.81 15.40
C HIS A 18 -16.59 8.60 14.11
N VAL A 19 -17.16 9.82 14.19
CA VAL A 19 -17.36 10.67 13.01
C VAL A 19 -16.91 12.13 13.23
N HIS A 20 -16.40 12.75 12.16
CA HIS A 20 -16.17 14.19 12.09
C HIS A 20 -17.16 14.86 11.13
N LEU A 21 -18.05 15.69 11.68
CA LEU A 21 -19.08 16.39 10.90
C LEU A 21 -18.72 17.86 10.58
N ARG A 22 -17.59 18.35 11.10
CA ARG A 22 -17.02 19.68 10.84
C ARG A 22 -18.01 20.80 11.19
N GLN A 23 -17.90 21.96 10.54
CA GLN A 23 -18.78 23.10 10.77
C GLN A 23 -19.14 23.79 9.46
N ASP A 24 -20.15 24.65 9.53
CA ASP A 24 -20.56 25.56 8.47
C ASP A 24 -20.84 24.84 7.12
N GLN A 25 -20.24 25.29 6.02
CA GLN A 25 -20.51 24.74 4.69
C GLN A 25 -20.17 23.24 4.59
N VAL A 26 -19.09 22.79 5.23
CA VAL A 26 -18.70 21.37 5.22
C VAL A 26 -19.73 20.55 5.98
N MET A 27 -20.19 21.01 7.14
CA MET A 27 -21.26 20.35 7.91
C MET A 27 -22.55 20.22 7.08
N ASN A 28 -22.98 21.30 6.44
CA ASN A 28 -24.19 21.29 5.60
C ASN A 28 -24.09 20.31 4.43
N LEU A 29 -22.87 20.12 3.88
CA LEU A 29 -22.62 19.18 2.79
C LEU A 29 -22.60 17.72 3.27
N VAL A 30 -21.94 17.42 4.40
CA VAL A 30 -21.61 16.03 4.78
C VAL A 30 -22.66 15.37 5.67
N VAL A 31 -23.37 16.12 6.51
CA VAL A 31 -24.37 15.57 7.45
C VAL A 31 -25.49 14.78 6.75
N PRO A 32 -26.05 15.22 5.60
CA PRO A 32 -27.07 14.45 4.89
C PRO A 32 -26.60 13.05 4.42
N TYR A 33 -25.28 12.83 4.32
CA TYR A 33 -24.72 11.57 3.84
C TYR A 33 -24.60 10.50 4.94
N ILE A 34 -24.83 10.82 6.22
CA ILE A 34 -24.80 9.84 7.33
C ILE A 34 -25.74 8.67 7.02
N ARG A 35 -27.01 8.97 6.69
CA ARG A 35 -28.02 7.95 6.41
C ARG A 35 -27.80 7.23 5.09
N ARG A 36 -27.17 7.88 4.11
CA ARG A 36 -26.77 7.22 2.86
C ARG A 36 -25.75 6.10 3.10
N GLY A 37 -24.88 6.26 4.10
CA GLY A 37 -23.98 5.21 4.58
C GLY A 37 -24.63 4.09 5.38
N GLY A 38 -25.97 4.11 5.54
CA GLY A 38 -26.71 3.14 6.35
C GLY A 38 -26.65 3.40 7.86
N VAL A 39 -26.21 4.59 8.26
CA VAL A 39 -25.96 4.94 9.67
C VAL A 39 -27.14 5.73 10.23
N ASP A 40 -27.58 5.40 11.45
CA ASP A 40 -28.62 6.17 12.17
C ASP A 40 -28.13 6.73 13.52
N THR A 41 -26.97 6.31 13.98
CA THR A 41 -26.42 6.67 15.30
C THR A 41 -24.97 6.99 15.11
N VAL A 42 -24.55 8.17 15.59
CA VAL A 42 -23.18 8.64 15.43
C VAL A 42 -22.60 9.17 16.74
N PHE A 43 -21.35 8.85 17.03
CA PHE A 43 -20.56 9.52 18.07
C PHE A 43 -19.73 10.64 17.45
N VAL A 44 -20.12 11.88 17.75
CA VAL A 44 -19.60 13.09 17.08
C VAL A 44 -18.34 13.56 17.79
N MET A 45 -17.23 13.62 17.05
CA MET A 45 -15.94 14.07 17.57
C MET A 45 -15.89 15.59 17.80
N PRO A 46 -15.17 16.09 18.84
CA PRO A 46 -15.33 17.46 19.34
C PRO A 46 -14.23 18.44 18.88
N ASN A 47 -13.33 18.04 17.98
CA ASN A 47 -12.19 18.83 17.49
C ASN A 47 -12.58 19.87 16.41
N LEU A 48 -13.62 20.64 16.69
CA LEU A 48 -13.97 21.85 15.92
C LEU A 48 -12.95 22.97 16.17
N GLN A 49 -13.12 24.10 15.48
CA GLN A 49 -12.37 25.33 15.77
C GLN A 49 -13.36 26.43 16.16
N PRO A 50 -13.42 26.83 17.45
CA PRO A 50 -12.71 26.25 18.60
C PRO A 50 -13.22 24.85 19.00
N PRO A 51 -12.44 24.06 19.77
CA PRO A 51 -12.88 22.73 20.22
C PRO A 51 -14.07 22.81 21.18
N ILE A 52 -14.92 21.80 21.16
CA ILE A 52 -16.12 21.71 22.02
C ILE A 52 -15.70 21.31 23.43
N THR A 53 -15.62 22.28 24.34
CA THR A 53 -15.13 22.06 25.72
C THR A 53 -16.18 22.33 26.80
N SER A 54 -17.43 22.61 26.42
CA SER A 54 -18.54 22.87 27.34
C SER A 54 -19.83 22.17 26.92
N VAL A 55 -20.70 21.88 27.88
CA VAL A 55 -22.00 21.25 27.62
C VAL A 55 -22.87 22.13 26.72
N ALA A 56 -22.90 23.44 26.98
CA ALA A 56 -23.67 24.38 26.17
C ALA A 56 -23.26 24.34 24.68
N SER A 57 -21.95 24.37 24.38
CA SER A 57 -21.45 24.29 23.00
C SER A 57 -21.78 22.95 22.33
N ALA A 58 -21.70 21.84 23.08
CA ALA A 58 -22.07 20.52 22.57
C ALA A 58 -23.56 20.43 22.21
N LEU A 59 -24.45 20.99 23.04
CA LEU A 59 -25.89 21.00 22.80
C LEU A 59 -26.31 21.94 21.66
N GLU A 60 -25.65 23.09 21.55
CA GLU A 60 -25.84 23.99 20.40
C GLU A 60 -25.45 23.31 19.10
N TYR A 61 -24.28 22.67 19.08
CA TYR A 61 -23.82 21.94 17.90
C TYR A 61 -24.72 20.76 17.55
N LYS A 62 -25.19 19.99 18.55
CA LYS A 62 -26.21 18.94 18.35
C LYS A 62 -27.46 19.48 17.67
N SER A 63 -27.95 20.64 18.12
CA SER A 63 -29.15 21.28 17.57
C SER A 63 -28.95 21.67 16.09
N ARG A 64 -27.77 22.17 15.73
CA ARG A 64 -27.41 22.46 14.33
C ARG A 64 -27.38 21.21 13.46
N LEU A 65 -26.82 20.10 13.97
CA LEU A 65 -26.79 18.82 13.25
C LEU A 65 -28.20 18.26 13.04
N GLN A 66 -29.04 18.27 14.07
CA GLN A 66 -30.43 17.81 14.02
C GLN A 66 -31.31 18.66 13.08
N ALA A 67 -31.01 19.96 12.94
CA ALA A 67 -31.69 20.81 11.97
C ALA A 67 -31.42 20.40 10.52
N ILE A 68 -30.29 19.75 10.23
CA ILE A 68 -29.93 19.27 8.90
C ILE A 68 -30.48 17.85 8.66
N GLU A 69 -30.28 16.94 9.61
CA GLU A 69 -30.78 15.57 9.52
C GLU A 69 -31.37 15.12 10.86
N PRO A 70 -32.70 15.22 11.04
CA PRO A 70 -33.36 14.94 12.32
C PRO A 70 -33.50 13.45 12.62
N GLN A 71 -33.30 12.55 11.63
CA GLN A 71 -33.47 11.10 11.81
C GLN A 71 -32.20 10.39 12.30
N VAL A 72 -31.13 11.13 12.61
CA VAL A 72 -29.90 10.61 13.18
C VAL A 72 -29.84 10.88 14.69
N ASN A 73 -29.45 9.87 15.45
CA ASN A 73 -29.14 9.98 16.87
C ASN A 73 -27.68 10.44 17.06
N TYR A 74 -27.50 11.70 17.44
CA TYR A 74 -26.19 12.30 17.70
C TYR A 74 -25.78 12.15 19.18
N LEU A 75 -24.75 11.36 19.41
CA LEU A 75 -24.04 11.24 20.68
C LEU A 75 -22.92 12.28 20.69
N MET A 76 -23.05 13.29 21.53
CA MET A 76 -22.07 14.37 21.60
C MET A 76 -20.93 14.01 22.53
N SER A 77 -19.78 14.62 22.29
CA SER A 77 -18.59 14.49 23.13
C SER A 77 -17.97 15.84 23.46
N LEU A 78 -17.15 15.88 24.50
CA LEU A 78 -16.29 17.02 24.82
C LEU A 78 -14.84 16.73 24.45
N TYR A 79 -14.10 17.76 24.07
CA TYR A 79 -12.66 17.71 23.88
C TYR A 79 -11.98 17.79 25.25
N LEU A 80 -11.10 16.85 25.58
CA LEU A 80 -10.36 16.88 26.85
C LEU A 80 -9.45 18.13 26.90
N HIS A 81 -9.77 19.03 27.82
CA HIS A 81 -9.14 20.35 27.94
C HIS A 81 -9.15 20.78 29.42
N PRO A 82 -8.25 21.66 29.89
CA PRO A 82 -8.22 22.09 31.30
C PRO A 82 -9.54 22.70 31.82
N SER A 83 -10.40 23.21 30.92
CA SER A 83 -11.74 23.70 31.29
C SER A 83 -12.78 22.61 31.52
N VAL A 84 -12.49 21.36 31.12
CA VAL A 84 -13.36 20.19 31.38
C VAL A 84 -13.05 19.64 32.77
N THR A 85 -13.56 20.36 33.77
CA THR A 85 -13.41 20.03 35.19
C THR A 85 -14.37 18.92 35.63
N PRO A 86 -14.19 18.34 36.84
CA PRO A 86 -15.16 17.40 37.41
C PRO A 86 -16.62 17.89 37.40
N ASP A 87 -16.84 19.18 37.67
CA ASP A 87 -18.17 19.78 37.66
C ASP A 87 -18.77 19.79 36.24
N VAL A 88 -17.95 20.08 35.22
CA VAL A 88 -18.35 19.99 33.81
C VAL A 88 -18.68 18.54 33.43
N ILE A 89 -17.94 17.55 33.93
CA ILE A 89 -18.27 16.14 33.72
C ILE A 89 -19.62 15.77 34.34
N ALA A 90 -19.88 16.22 35.57
CA ALA A 90 -21.17 15.99 36.24
C ALA A 90 -22.33 16.66 35.50
N GLU A 91 -22.12 17.87 34.97
CA GLU A 91 -23.08 18.56 34.10
C GLU A 91 -23.30 17.80 32.79
N ALA A 92 -22.22 17.37 32.13
CA ALA A 92 -22.24 16.64 30.88
C ALA A 92 -23.03 15.33 30.99
N ALA A 93 -22.87 14.59 32.10
CA ALA A 93 -23.65 13.39 32.38
C ALA A 93 -25.15 13.66 32.52
N LYS A 94 -25.53 14.74 33.22
CA LYS A 94 -26.94 15.15 33.33
C LYS A 94 -27.53 15.58 31.99
N ALA A 95 -26.72 16.19 31.13
CA ALA A 95 -27.13 16.64 29.80
C ALA A 95 -27.11 15.53 28.73
N GLY A 96 -26.65 14.32 29.06
CA GLY A 96 -26.59 13.20 28.11
C GLY A 96 -25.45 13.30 27.09
N ILE A 97 -24.35 13.98 27.45
CA ILE A 97 -23.09 13.89 26.69
C ILE A 97 -22.52 12.49 26.88
N ALA A 98 -22.13 11.83 25.79
CA ALA A 98 -21.79 10.41 25.81
C ALA A 98 -20.34 10.13 26.19
N GLY A 99 -19.42 11.08 25.95
CA GLY A 99 -18.01 10.86 26.18
C GLY A 99 -17.14 12.11 26.16
N VAL A 100 -15.87 11.92 26.47
CA VAL A 100 -14.80 12.91 26.32
C VAL A 100 -13.71 12.30 25.45
N LYS A 101 -13.28 13.04 24.42
CA LYS A 101 -12.24 12.62 23.49
C LYS A 101 -10.91 13.30 23.85
N LEU A 102 -9.90 12.46 24.07
CA LEU A 102 -8.51 12.88 24.23
C LEU A 102 -7.81 12.88 22.87
N TYR A 103 -7.16 14.01 22.56
CA TYR A 103 -6.20 14.14 21.48
C TYR A 103 -4.81 14.45 22.07
N PRO A 104 -3.78 13.66 21.78
CA PRO A 104 -2.41 14.03 22.07
C PRO A 104 -2.05 15.30 21.29
N GLN A 105 -1.33 16.23 21.94
CA GLN A 105 -1.06 17.54 21.34
C GLN A 105 -0.31 17.42 20.01
N GLY A 106 -0.85 18.03 18.96
CA GLY A 106 -0.20 18.17 17.64
C GLY A 106 -0.10 16.90 16.79
N VAL A 107 -0.73 15.79 17.19
CA VAL A 107 -0.61 14.50 16.47
C VAL A 107 -1.58 14.39 15.28
N THR A 108 -2.71 15.09 15.31
CA THR A 108 -3.74 15.03 14.27
C THR A 108 -4.44 16.37 14.03
N THR A 109 -5.39 16.42 13.08
CA THR A 109 -6.14 17.63 12.70
C THR A 109 -6.82 18.28 13.92
N ASN A 110 -6.58 19.59 14.11
CA ASN A 110 -7.13 20.42 15.19
C ASN A 110 -6.76 19.93 16.61
N SER A 111 -5.58 19.31 16.77
CA SER A 111 -5.09 18.81 18.07
C SER A 111 -4.09 19.75 18.74
N GLU A 112 -3.97 21.00 18.29
CA GLU A 112 -3.01 21.98 18.84
C GLU A 112 -3.34 22.32 20.31
N SER A 113 -4.62 22.25 20.68
CA SER A 113 -5.13 22.38 22.06
C SER A 113 -5.16 21.04 22.81
N GLY A 114 -4.54 19.99 22.24
CA GLY A 114 -4.48 18.64 22.81
C GLY A 114 -3.61 18.56 24.05
N VAL A 115 -3.58 17.38 24.65
CA VAL A 115 -2.87 17.18 25.91
C VAL A 115 -1.39 16.96 25.68
N ALA A 116 -0.56 17.71 26.40
CA ALA A 116 0.89 17.54 26.48
C ALA A 116 1.29 16.75 27.74
N GLY A 117 2.41 16.02 27.68
CA GLY A 117 3.02 15.37 28.84
C GLY A 117 2.20 14.21 29.42
N ASP A 118 2.38 13.94 30.72
CA ASP A 118 1.67 12.86 31.42
C ASP A 118 0.22 13.26 31.76
N PHE A 119 -0.68 12.96 30.82
CA PHE A 119 -2.10 13.31 30.96
C PHE A 119 -2.82 12.52 32.05
N VAL A 120 -2.33 11.32 32.40
CA VAL A 120 -3.00 10.43 33.37
C VAL A 120 -3.00 11.06 34.77
N GLU A 121 -1.94 11.77 35.12
CA GLU A 121 -1.85 12.54 36.36
C GLU A 121 -2.49 13.92 36.23
N THR A 122 -2.23 14.62 35.13
CA THR A 122 -2.72 16.00 34.90
C THR A 122 -4.24 16.09 34.97
N TYR A 123 -4.96 15.10 34.43
CA TYR A 123 -6.42 15.06 34.37
C TYR A 123 -7.03 14.06 35.37
N ALA A 124 -6.28 13.64 36.38
CA ALA A 124 -6.74 12.65 37.35
C ALA A 124 -8.11 12.99 37.98
N PRO A 125 -8.39 14.23 38.42
CA PRO A 125 -9.73 14.58 38.94
C PRO A 125 -10.83 14.44 37.88
N THR A 126 -10.55 14.81 36.63
CA THR A 126 -11.50 14.68 35.52
C THR A 126 -11.80 13.21 35.22
N PHE A 127 -10.79 12.33 35.19
CA PHE A 127 -10.99 10.90 34.98
C PHE A 127 -11.76 10.22 36.12
N ALA A 128 -11.49 10.61 37.37
CA ALA A 128 -12.27 10.12 38.51
C ALA A 128 -13.74 10.52 38.40
N ALA A 129 -14.03 11.76 37.97
CA ALA A 129 -15.40 12.21 37.72
C ALA A 129 -16.06 11.45 36.56
N MET A 130 -15.31 11.19 35.48
CA MET A 130 -15.81 10.41 34.34
C MET A 130 -16.16 8.98 34.76
N GLU A 131 -15.32 8.35 35.57
CA GLU A 131 -15.58 7.02 36.13
C GLU A 131 -16.83 7.03 37.03
N GLN A 132 -16.95 8.02 37.91
CA GLN A 132 -18.10 8.16 38.82
C GLN A 132 -19.42 8.37 38.05
N HIS A 133 -19.40 9.17 37.00
CA HIS A 133 -20.57 9.53 36.21
C HIS A 133 -20.79 8.64 34.97
N ASP A 134 -19.97 7.60 34.80
CA ASP A 134 -20.03 6.65 33.69
C ASP A 134 -19.96 7.31 32.29
N ILE A 135 -19.12 8.35 32.16
CA ILE A 135 -18.82 9.01 30.89
C ILE A 135 -17.68 8.27 30.19
N VAL A 136 -17.85 7.95 28.91
CA VAL A 136 -16.85 7.22 28.13
C VAL A 136 -15.63 8.10 27.85
N LEU A 137 -14.43 7.53 27.99
CA LEU A 137 -13.19 8.15 27.54
C LEU A 137 -12.78 7.58 26.19
N ASN A 138 -12.71 8.42 25.17
CA ASN A 138 -12.25 8.07 23.83
C ASN A 138 -10.81 8.54 23.66
N LEU A 139 -9.91 7.67 23.21
CA LEU A 139 -8.48 7.95 23.12
C LEU A 139 -7.99 7.88 21.68
N HIS A 140 -7.38 8.95 21.18
CA HIS A 140 -6.45 8.84 20.04
C HIS A 140 -5.10 8.39 20.59
N GLY A 141 -4.82 7.09 20.55
CA GLY A 141 -3.70 6.49 21.27
C GLY A 141 -2.37 6.51 20.53
N GLU A 142 -1.85 7.67 20.16
CA GLU A 142 -0.49 7.81 19.61
C GLU A 142 0.37 8.65 20.57
N VAL A 143 1.63 8.27 20.80
CA VAL A 143 2.57 9.10 21.57
C VAL A 143 3.07 10.26 20.70
N PRO A 144 3.01 11.53 21.15
CA PRO A 144 3.59 12.66 20.43
C PRO A 144 5.11 12.56 20.29
N GLY A 145 5.67 13.05 19.17
CA GLY A 145 7.04 13.59 19.15
C GLY A 145 8.21 12.61 19.10
N THR A 146 8.02 11.32 18.83
CA THR A 146 9.15 10.38 18.67
C THR A 146 9.10 9.71 17.30
N VAL A 147 10.13 9.87 16.47
CA VAL A 147 10.36 8.91 15.36
C VAL A 147 10.94 7.66 16.02
N PRO A 148 10.26 6.51 16.00
CA PRO A 148 10.79 5.31 16.63
C PRO A 148 12.15 4.96 16.02
N GLN A 149 13.18 4.78 16.86
CA GLN A 149 14.48 4.24 16.43
C GLN A 149 14.40 2.73 16.15
N SER A 150 13.23 2.11 16.39
CA SER A 150 12.92 0.68 16.30
C SER A 150 11.65 0.45 15.48
N ASN A 151 11.37 -0.79 15.09
CA ASN A 151 10.15 -1.21 14.37
C ASN A 151 8.84 -1.11 15.21
N ILE A 152 8.80 -0.26 16.24
CA ILE A 152 7.70 -0.13 17.20
C ILE A 152 6.83 1.06 16.81
N SER A 153 5.51 0.86 16.76
CA SER A 153 4.57 1.90 16.34
C SER A 153 4.27 2.95 17.43
N LEU A 154 3.76 4.12 17.04
CA LEU A 154 3.36 5.15 18.01
C LEU A 154 2.20 4.74 18.91
N GLU A 155 1.30 3.84 18.49
CA GLU A 155 0.30 3.30 19.44
C GLU A 155 0.85 2.16 20.30
N GLU A 156 1.78 1.35 19.79
CA GLU A 156 2.42 0.33 20.62
C GLU A 156 3.11 0.99 21.82
N LEU A 157 3.76 2.13 21.60
CA LEU A 157 4.32 2.97 22.67
C LEU A 157 3.26 3.58 23.60
N PHE A 158 2.01 3.69 23.17
CA PHE A 158 0.90 4.21 23.99
C PHE A 158 0.30 3.14 24.92
N LEU A 159 0.46 1.84 24.60
CA LEU A 159 -0.13 0.73 25.38
C LEU A 159 0.22 0.73 26.88
N PRO A 160 1.45 1.04 27.32
CA PRO A 160 1.76 1.16 28.74
C PRO A 160 0.95 2.25 29.45
N THR A 161 0.70 3.37 28.77
CA THR A 161 -0.09 4.48 29.29
C THR A 161 -1.55 4.07 29.46
N LEU A 162 -2.10 3.37 28.45
CA LEU A 162 -3.45 2.82 28.51
C LEU A 162 -3.61 1.82 29.67
N LYS A 163 -2.63 0.92 29.85
CA LYS A 163 -2.65 -0.06 30.96
C LYS A 163 -2.70 0.64 32.32
N ARG A 164 -1.82 1.63 32.53
CA ARG A 164 -1.78 2.44 33.75
C ARG A 164 -3.11 3.16 34.01
N LEU A 165 -3.74 3.69 32.95
CA LEU A 165 -5.03 4.37 33.06
C LEU A 165 -6.15 3.42 33.50
N ASN A 166 -6.22 2.22 32.93
CA ASN A 166 -7.20 1.21 33.31
C ASN A 166 -6.96 0.66 34.73
N GLU A 167 -5.71 0.48 35.14
CA GLU A 167 -5.37 0.06 36.51
C GLU A 167 -5.79 1.11 37.55
N LYS A 168 -5.65 2.40 37.21
CA LYS A 168 -6.02 3.52 38.10
C LYS A 168 -7.54 3.76 38.15
N TYR A 169 -8.24 3.57 37.03
CA TYR A 169 -9.69 3.78 36.91
C TYR A 169 -10.38 2.53 36.32
N PRO A 170 -10.50 1.44 37.10
CA PRO A 170 -10.95 0.13 36.60
C PRO A 170 -12.42 0.08 36.18
N LYS A 171 -13.24 1.08 36.54
CA LYS A 171 -14.65 1.18 36.11
C LYS A 171 -14.84 2.19 34.98
N LEU A 172 -13.81 2.98 34.64
CA LEU A 172 -13.87 3.92 33.54
C LEU A 172 -13.97 3.15 32.23
N ARG A 173 -15.03 3.41 31.46
CA ARG A 173 -15.18 2.85 30.11
C ARG A 173 -14.29 3.60 29.14
N ILE A 174 -13.39 2.88 28.47
CA ILE A 174 -12.37 3.44 27.59
C ILE A 174 -12.53 2.83 26.19
N VAL A 175 -12.53 3.68 25.18
CA VAL A 175 -12.41 3.30 23.78
C VAL A 175 -11.05 3.77 23.29
N LEU A 176 -10.18 2.85 22.89
CA LEU A 176 -9.00 3.21 22.10
C LEU A 176 -9.43 3.24 20.63
N GLU A 177 -9.50 4.45 20.09
CA GLU A 177 -9.98 4.72 18.75
C GLU A 177 -8.99 4.23 17.70
N MET A 178 -9.53 3.80 16.57
CA MET A 178 -8.79 3.39 15.38
C MET A 178 -7.64 2.45 15.70
N GLN A 179 -7.96 1.20 16.05
CA GLN A 179 -6.91 0.22 16.37
C GLN A 179 -6.38 -0.46 15.12
N TYR A 180 -5.07 -0.69 15.10
CA TYR A 180 -4.37 -1.32 13.98
C TYR A 180 -3.10 -2.06 14.40
N ASP A 181 -2.84 -2.22 15.70
CA ASP A 181 -1.69 -2.99 16.21
C ASP A 181 -2.09 -4.36 16.76
N PRO A 182 -1.52 -5.48 16.25
CA PRO A 182 -1.73 -6.82 16.81
C PRO A 182 -1.42 -6.90 18.32
N ALA A 183 -0.44 -6.14 18.83
CA ALA A 183 -0.14 -6.07 20.26
C ALA A 183 -1.26 -5.36 21.04
N ALA A 184 -1.86 -4.32 20.46
CA ALA A 184 -3.04 -3.66 21.02
C ALA A 184 -4.26 -4.61 21.01
N GLN A 185 -4.43 -5.41 19.96
CA GLN A 185 -5.47 -6.45 19.88
C GLN A 185 -5.25 -7.55 20.93
N GLN A 186 -4.01 -7.97 21.15
CA GLN A 186 -3.68 -8.94 22.20
C GLN A 186 -3.92 -8.36 23.60
N LEU A 187 -3.62 -7.08 23.82
CA LEU A 187 -3.93 -6.38 25.06
C LEU A 187 -5.45 -6.22 25.25
N LEU A 188 -6.19 -5.86 24.20
CA LEU A 188 -7.66 -5.83 24.19
C LEU A 188 -8.26 -7.19 24.55
N SER A 189 -7.66 -8.27 24.04
CA SER A 189 -8.09 -9.65 24.28
C SER A 189 -7.77 -10.13 25.70
N SER A 190 -6.94 -9.39 26.45
CA SER A 190 -6.69 -9.67 27.86
C SER A 190 -7.88 -9.22 28.74
N ASN A 191 -8.00 -9.74 29.95
CA ASN A 191 -9.14 -9.57 30.89
C ASN A 191 -9.37 -8.13 31.40
N MET A 192 -8.90 -7.09 30.70
CA MET A 192 -9.23 -5.69 30.99
C MET A 192 -10.73 -5.47 30.82
N CYS A 193 -11.40 -5.12 31.92
CA CYS A 193 -12.82 -4.78 31.94
C CYS A 193 -13.01 -3.31 31.53
N GLY A 194 -14.14 -3.02 30.87
CA GLY A 194 -14.50 -1.65 30.48
C GLY A 194 -13.72 -1.09 29.28
N TYR A 195 -13.00 -1.91 28.53
CA TYR A 195 -12.15 -1.47 27.42
C TYR A 195 -12.60 -2.03 26.07
N SER A 196 -12.58 -1.21 25.02
CA SER A 196 -12.95 -1.59 23.65
C SER A 196 -12.16 -0.80 22.60
N GLY A 197 -12.22 -1.23 21.34
CA GLY A 197 -11.56 -0.58 20.22
C GLY A 197 -12.48 -0.40 19.02
N THR A 198 -12.43 0.77 18.39
CA THR A 198 -13.12 0.96 17.11
C THR A 198 -12.24 0.57 15.94
N ILE A 199 -12.82 0.01 14.89
CA ILE A 199 -12.15 -0.21 13.61
C ILE A 199 -12.84 0.59 12.51
N THR A 200 -12.05 1.33 11.74
CA THR A 200 -12.54 2.16 10.63
C THR A 200 -12.79 1.34 9.38
N ALA A 201 -13.62 1.87 8.47
CA ALA A 201 -13.78 1.25 7.14
C ALA A 201 -12.47 1.30 6.35
N HIS A 202 -11.74 2.41 6.38
CA HIS A 202 -10.58 2.64 5.52
C HIS A 202 -9.35 1.83 5.96
N HIS A 203 -9.16 1.57 7.24
CA HIS A 203 -8.09 0.70 7.73
C HIS A 203 -8.29 -0.79 7.37
N LEU A 204 -9.49 -1.19 6.90
CA LEU A 204 -9.73 -2.57 6.41
C LEU A 204 -9.21 -2.79 4.98
N TYR A 205 -8.90 -1.73 4.23
CA TYR A 205 -8.43 -1.85 2.85
C TYR A 205 -7.20 -1.00 2.51
N LEU A 206 -6.86 0.01 3.32
CA LEU A 206 -5.63 0.80 3.15
C LEU A 206 -4.44 0.16 3.86
N THR A 207 -3.26 0.46 3.33
CA THR A 207 -1.94 0.15 3.90
C THR A 207 -1.05 1.39 3.81
N GLY A 208 0.03 1.41 4.58
CA GLY A 208 0.87 2.60 4.76
C GLY A 208 1.51 3.10 3.46
N ASP A 209 1.88 2.19 2.58
CA ASP A 209 2.37 2.48 1.22
C ASP A 209 1.35 3.27 0.40
N VAL A 210 0.05 2.94 0.51
CA VAL A 210 -1.03 3.70 -0.14
C VAL A 210 -1.20 5.07 0.52
N SER A 211 -1.21 5.11 1.85
CA SER A 211 -1.36 6.36 2.62
C SER A 211 -0.20 7.35 2.42
N GLU A 212 0.99 6.88 2.05
CA GLU A 212 2.17 7.72 1.82
C GLU A 212 2.09 8.49 0.49
N VAL A 213 1.49 7.88 -0.53
CA VAL A 213 1.48 8.43 -1.90
C VAL A 213 0.15 9.04 -2.31
N ASP A 214 -0.97 8.57 -1.76
CA ASP A 214 -2.30 9.09 -2.07
C ASP A 214 -2.77 10.04 -0.94
N PRO A 215 -2.86 11.36 -1.19
CA PRO A 215 -3.39 12.30 -0.22
C PRO A 215 -4.78 11.90 0.28
N HIS A 216 -5.64 11.30 -0.55
CA HIS A 216 -6.99 10.87 -0.17
C HIS A 216 -7.00 9.65 0.76
N ALA A 217 -5.90 8.89 0.81
CA ALA A 217 -5.66 7.79 1.74
C ALA A 217 -4.92 8.25 3.01
N PHE A 218 -4.33 9.45 3.01
CA PHE A 218 -3.61 9.97 4.18
C PHE A 218 -4.56 10.28 5.36
N CYS A 219 -4.44 9.48 6.42
CA CYS A 219 -5.12 9.67 7.71
C CYS A 219 -4.16 9.53 8.89
N LYS A 220 -4.69 9.86 10.07
CA LYS A 220 -4.06 9.63 11.35
C LYS A 220 -5.03 8.86 12.24
N PRO A 221 -4.64 7.72 12.80
CA PRO A 221 -3.31 7.14 12.65
C PRO A 221 -3.04 6.60 11.23
N ILE A 222 -1.77 6.37 10.88
CA ILE A 222 -1.39 5.96 9.52
C ILE A 222 -1.71 4.46 9.36
N PRO A 223 -2.37 4.02 8.27
CA PRO A 223 -2.50 2.61 7.95
C PRO A 223 -1.13 1.91 7.96
N LYS A 224 -1.01 0.72 8.56
CA LYS A 224 0.27 0.00 8.67
C LYS A 224 0.47 -1.00 7.54
N THR A 225 0.97 -2.19 7.86
CA THR A 225 1.33 -3.21 6.89
C THR A 225 0.10 -4.00 6.43
N PRO A 226 0.19 -4.75 5.31
CA PRO A 226 -0.83 -5.71 4.93
C PRO A 226 -1.21 -6.69 6.06
N SER A 227 -0.24 -7.10 6.88
CA SER A 227 -0.49 -8.02 8.01
C SER A 227 -1.36 -7.37 9.08
N ASP A 228 -1.17 -6.08 9.36
CA ASP A 228 -1.96 -5.34 10.33
C ASP A 228 -3.40 -5.17 9.84
N ARG A 229 -3.57 -4.79 8.57
CA ARG A 229 -4.89 -4.75 7.90
C ARG A 229 -5.60 -6.11 7.97
N ASP A 230 -4.88 -7.19 7.70
CA ASP A 230 -5.44 -8.55 7.71
C ASP A 230 -5.87 -8.98 9.12
N ALA A 231 -5.14 -8.54 10.15
CA ALA A 231 -5.55 -8.74 11.55
C ALA A 231 -6.86 -8.00 11.87
N LEU A 232 -7.06 -6.79 11.33
CA LEU A 232 -8.32 -6.04 11.50
C LEU A 232 -9.50 -6.73 10.82
N LEU A 233 -9.31 -7.23 9.60
CA LEU A 233 -10.33 -8.00 8.90
C LEU A 233 -10.76 -9.24 9.70
N LYS A 234 -9.81 -9.93 10.33
CA LYS A 234 -10.07 -11.07 11.22
C LYS A 234 -10.78 -10.64 12.51
N ALA A 235 -10.40 -9.51 13.10
CA ALA A 235 -11.07 -8.97 14.29
C ALA A 235 -12.54 -8.65 14.02
N VAL A 236 -12.87 -8.04 12.87
CA VAL A 236 -14.26 -7.79 12.43
C VAL A 236 -15.06 -9.10 12.32
N CYS A 237 -14.42 -10.19 11.89
CA CYS A 237 -15.08 -11.49 11.73
C CYS A 237 -15.04 -12.36 12.99
N SER A 238 -14.42 -11.92 14.08
CA SER A 238 -14.22 -12.73 15.29
C SER A 238 -15.49 -12.89 16.15
N GLY A 239 -16.43 -11.95 16.03
CA GLY A 239 -17.59 -11.86 16.93
C GLY A 239 -17.26 -11.35 18.33
N ASP A 240 -16.02 -10.89 18.59
CA ASP A 240 -15.63 -10.31 19.88
C ASP A 240 -16.29 -8.93 20.07
N PRO A 241 -17.14 -8.74 21.09
CA PRO A 241 -17.88 -7.50 21.31
C PRO A 241 -16.99 -6.30 21.70
N LYS A 242 -15.69 -6.51 21.96
CA LYS A 242 -14.74 -5.42 22.22
C LYS A 242 -14.37 -4.64 20.96
N PHE A 243 -14.65 -5.18 19.77
CA PHE A 243 -14.40 -4.49 18.50
C PHE A 243 -15.71 -4.06 17.86
N PHE A 244 -15.86 -2.76 17.62
CA PHE A 244 -17.06 -2.23 16.95
C PHE A 244 -16.74 -1.11 15.96
N PHE A 245 -17.70 -0.75 15.13
CA PHE A 245 -17.48 0.19 14.05
C PHE A 245 -17.36 1.63 14.54
N GLY A 246 -16.32 2.31 14.05
CA GLY A 246 -16.16 3.76 14.12
C GLY A 246 -15.41 4.21 12.88
N SER A 247 -16.06 4.97 12.01
CA SER A 247 -15.61 5.19 10.64
C SER A 247 -14.36 6.05 10.53
N ASP A 248 -14.15 6.92 11.54
CA ASP A 248 -13.31 8.10 11.46
C ASP A 248 -13.46 8.83 10.12
N SER A 249 -14.70 8.96 9.66
CA SER A 249 -14.99 9.69 8.44
C SER A 249 -14.65 11.16 8.67
N ALA A 250 -13.56 11.61 8.06
CA ALA A 250 -12.92 12.89 8.29
C ALA A 250 -12.87 13.73 7.01
N PRO A 251 -13.99 14.40 6.64
CA PRO A 251 -14.06 15.18 5.41
C PRO A 251 -13.16 16.41 5.46
N HIS A 252 -12.53 16.69 4.32
CA HIS A 252 -11.72 17.88 4.05
C HIS A 252 -12.05 18.39 2.65
N PRO A 253 -12.12 19.72 2.42
CA PRO A 253 -12.29 20.25 1.08
C PRO A 253 -11.23 19.69 0.13
N LEU A 254 -11.62 19.27 -1.08
CA LEU A 254 -10.78 18.59 -2.04
C LEU A 254 -9.49 19.37 -2.33
N LEU A 255 -9.61 20.69 -2.48
CA LEU A 255 -8.48 21.60 -2.68
C LEU A 255 -7.44 21.53 -1.55
N THR A 256 -7.88 21.33 -0.29
CA THR A 256 -6.95 21.22 0.84
C THR A 256 -6.17 19.91 0.82
N LYS A 257 -6.75 18.82 0.30
CA LYS A 257 -6.06 17.52 0.13
C LYS A 257 -5.02 17.56 -1.00
N GLN A 258 -5.10 18.54 -1.91
CA GLN A 258 -4.10 18.77 -2.96
C GLN A 258 -2.98 19.73 -2.52
N GLY A 259 -3.12 20.40 -1.37
CA GLY A 259 -2.15 21.34 -0.84
C GLY A 259 -1.03 20.70 -0.01
N LYS A 260 -0.04 21.50 0.41
CA LYS A 260 0.99 21.12 1.38
C LYS A 260 0.95 22.08 2.58
N PRO A 261 0.86 21.60 3.84
CA PRO A 261 0.75 20.20 4.24
C PRO A 261 -0.64 19.61 3.89
N VAL A 262 -0.67 18.30 3.60
CA VAL A 262 -1.92 17.57 3.36
C VAL A 262 -2.63 17.32 4.70
N PRO A 263 -3.92 17.66 4.85
CA PRO A 263 -4.64 17.37 6.08
C PRO A 263 -4.96 15.87 6.19
N ALA A 264 -4.76 15.32 7.40
CA ALA A 264 -5.05 13.92 7.70
C ALA A 264 -6.55 13.68 7.83
N GLY A 265 -7.07 12.69 7.09
CA GLY A 265 -8.46 12.26 7.17
C GLY A 265 -8.94 11.65 5.86
N VAL A 266 -9.74 10.58 5.99
CA VAL A 266 -10.35 9.85 4.87
C VAL A 266 -11.86 10.01 4.99
N PHE A 267 -12.53 10.41 3.92
CA PHE A 267 -14.00 10.58 3.93
C PHE A 267 -14.69 9.30 3.45
N THR A 268 -15.42 8.65 4.36
CA THR A 268 -16.07 7.35 4.14
C THR A 268 -17.58 7.37 4.42
N GLN A 269 -18.11 8.41 5.08
CA GLN A 269 -19.50 8.47 5.55
C GLN A 269 -20.55 8.07 4.51
N PRO A 270 -20.49 8.54 3.24
CA PRO A 270 -21.52 8.23 2.23
C PRO A 270 -21.70 6.74 1.96
N TYR A 271 -20.69 5.92 2.26
CA TYR A 271 -20.63 4.49 1.99
C TYR A 271 -20.13 3.69 3.19
N ALA A 272 -20.33 4.18 4.42
CA ALA A 272 -19.75 3.62 5.64
C ALA A 272 -19.98 2.10 5.79
N THR A 273 -21.23 1.65 5.70
CA THR A 273 -21.59 0.22 5.76
C THR A 273 -21.07 -0.54 4.53
N GLN A 274 -21.23 0.05 3.36
CA GLN A 274 -20.89 -0.54 2.07
C GLN A 274 -19.39 -0.85 1.97
N LEU A 275 -18.54 0.04 2.47
CA LEU A 275 -17.09 -0.11 2.44
C LEU A 275 -16.61 -1.26 3.34
N VAL A 276 -17.25 -1.47 4.50
CA VAL A 276 -16.96 -2.64 5.35
C VAL A 276 -17.34 -3.94 4.63
N LEU A 277 -18.53 -4.00 4.02
CA LEU A 277 -18.95 -5.17 3.24
C LEU A 277 -18.02 -5.44 2.05
N LEU A 278 -17.60 -4.39 1.34
CA LEU A 278 -16.63 -4.50 0.25
C LEU A 278 -15.28 -5.04 0.74
N ALA A 279 -14.76 -4.52 1.86
CA ALA A 279 -13.49 -4.97 2.41
C ALA A 279 -13.53 -6.45 2.82
N LEU A 280 -14.64 -6.91 3.42
CA LEU A 280 -14.83 -8.32 3.77
C LEU A 280 -14.97 -9.23 2.55
N GLU A 281 -15.65 -8.75 1.50
CA GLU A 281 -15.74 -9.46 0.21
C GLU A 281 -14.35 -9.63 -0.42
N GLU A 282 -13.59 -8.53 -0.56
CA GLU A 282 -12.22 -8.55 -1.08
C GLU A 282 -11.30 -9.45 -0.24
N ALA A 283 -11.43 -9.43 1.09
CA ALA A 283 -10.62 -10.24 1.99
C ALA A 283 -10.90 -11.74 1.82
N THR A 284 -12.16 -12.10 1.63
CA THR A 284 -12.60 -13.48 1.38
C THR A 284 -12.07 -13.99 0.04
N GLU A 285 -12.13 -13.17 -1.02
CA GLU A 285 -11.58 -13.52 -2.33
C GLU A 285 -10.07 -13.73 -2.31
N LYS A 286 -9.36 -12.94 -1.51
CA LYS A 286 -7.91 -13.06 -1.30
C LYS A 286 -7.52 -14.19 -0.35
N GLY A 287 -8.48 -14.89 0.27
CA GLY A 287 -8.23 -15.96 1.24
C GLY A 287 -7.64 -15.47 2.56
N ILE A 288 -7.83 -14.20 2.91
CA ILE A 288 -7.36 -13.59 4.17
C ILE A 288 -8.27 -14.00 5.34
N VAL A 289 -9.58 -14.08 5.07
CA VAL A 289 -10.63 -14.53 5.99
C VAL A 289 -11.38 -15.68 5.34
N ASP A 290 -11.70 -16.72 6.11
CA ASP A 290 -12.50 -17.83 5.60
C ASP A 290 -13.96 -17.40 5.37
N GLU A 291 -14.58 -17.85 4.27
CA GLU A 291 -16.00 -17.62 3.96
C GLU A 291 -16.96 -18.02 5.10
N LYS A 292 -16.53 -18.95 5.98
CA LYS A 292 -17.32 -19.43 7.11
C LYS A 292 -17.34 -18.44 8.28
N ASP A 293 -16.30 -17.62 8.43
CA ASP A 293 -16.12 -16.69 9.56
C ASP A 293 -16.84 -15.36 9.32
N VAL A 294 -17.09 -15.03 8.04
CA VAL A 294 -17.94 -13.90 7.66
C VAL A 294 -19.40 -14.30 7.88
N THR A 295 -19.97 -14.04 9.05
CA THR A 295 -21.38 -14.34 9.37
C THR A 295 -22.21 -13.07 9.46
N GLN A 296 -23.54 -13.19 9.29
CA GLN A 296 -24.43 -12.04 9.42
C GLN A 296 -24.38 -11.50 10.85
N GLU A 297 -24.39 -12.40 11.83
CA GLU A 297 -24.29 -12.09 13.25
C GLU A 297 -23.03 -11.26 13.56
N ASN A 298 -21.86 -11.65 13.03
CA ASN A 298 -20.62 -10.90 13.24
C ASN A 298 -20.68 -9.50 12.60
N ILE A 299 -21.25 -9.40 11.39
CA ILE A 299 -21.43 -8.12 10.68
C ILE A 299 -22.41 -7.21 11.44
N GLU A 300 -23.55 -7.73 11.89
CA GLU A 300 -24.54 -7.00 12.68
C GLU A 300 -23.98 -6.56 14.04
N GLY A 301 -23.22 -7.45 14.68
CA GLY A 301 -22.47 -7.21 15.90
C GLY A 301 -21.54 -6.01 15.75
N PHE A 302 -20.61 -6.10 14.80
CA PHE A 302 -19.59 -5.08 14.55
C PHE A 302 -20.18 -3.73 14.12
N LEU A 303 -21.09 -3.73 13.14
CA LEU A 303 -21.64 -2.49 12.57
C LEU A 303 -22.68 -1.81 13.47
N SER A 304 -23.34 -2.53 14.39
CA SER A 304 -24.46 -1.95 15.14
C SER A 304 -24.46 -2.33 16.61
N LEU A 305 -24.53 -3.62 16.95
CA LEU A 305 -24.93 -4.06 18.29
C LEU A 305 -23.84 -3.79 19.34
N PHE A 306 -22.59 -4.08 19.04
CA PHE A 306 -21.49 -4.01 20.01
C PHE A 306 -21.23 -2.57 20.47
N GLY A 307 -21.20 -1.61 19.54
CA GLY A 307 -21.08 -0.19 19.89
C GLY A 307 -22.25 0.29 20.74
N ARG A 308 -23.50 -0.07 20.38
CA ARG A 308 -24.69 0.31 21.16
C ARG A 308 -24.65 -0.27 22.57
N ARG A 309 -24.28 -1.54 22.73
CA ARG A 309 -24.09 -2.18 24.04
C ARG A 309 -23.03 -1.46 24.85
N PHE A 310 -21.87 -1.20 24.24
CA PHE A 310 -20.77 -0.52 24.92
C PHE A 310 -21.23 0.84 25.43
N TYR A 311 -21.94 1.63 24.62
CA TYR A 311 -22.47 2.96 24.97
C TYR A 311 -23.80 2.96 25.73
N LYS A 312 -24.34 1.78 26.10
CA LYS A 312 -25.63 1.62 26.80
C LYS A 312 -26.82 2.24 26.08
N LEU A 313 -26.81 2.18 24.75
CA LEU A 313 -27.90 2.63 23.88
C LEU A 313 -28.91 1.50 23.67
N PRO A 314 -30.18 1.83 23.35
CA PRO A 314 -31.15 0.83 22.93
C PRO A 314 -30.65 0.05 21.71
N GLU A 315 -30.76 -1.28 21.77
CA GLU A 315 -30.51 -2.12 20.61
C GLU A 315 -31.67 -2.00 19.61
N PRO A 316 -31.40 -2.06 18.29
CA PRO A 316 -32.45 -2.03 17.28
C PRO A 316 -33.36 -3.24 17.44
N GLU A 317 -34.67 -3.00 17.48
CA GLU A 317 -35.64 -4.09 17.62
C GLU A 317 -35.52 -5.09 16.45
N LEU A 318 -35.75 -6.37 16.73
CA LEU A 318 -35.77 -7.44 15.73
C LEU A 318 -36.75 -7.16 14.58
N THR A 319 -37.89 -6.55 14.90
CA THR A 319 -38.95 -6.16 13.96
C THR A 319 -38.90 -4.69 13.56
N GLY A 320 -37.89 -3.96 14.04
CA GLY A 320 -37.72 -2.53 13.78
C GLY A 320 -37.19 -2.23 12.38
N PRO A 321 -36.95 -0.94 12.09
CA PRO A 321 -36.42 -0.49 10.82
C PRO A 321 -35.07 -1.14 10.46
N ARG A 322 -34.90 -1.64 9.23
CA ARG A 322 -33.67 -2.30 8.74
C ARG A 322 -33.08 -1.57 7.54
N ILE A 323 -31.76 -1.56 7.42
CA ILE A 323 -31.09 -1.16 6.19
C ILE A 323 -31.08 -2.34 5.21
N VAL A 324 -31.46 -2.09 3.96
CA VAL A 324 -31.46 -3.11 2.91
C VAL A 324 -30.35 -2.79 1.93
N VAL A 325 -29.29 -3.59 1.96
CA VAL A 325 -28.15 -3.55 1.04
C VAL A 325 -28.41 -4.50 -0.13
N LYS A 326 -28.26 -4.02 -1.37
CA LYS A 326 -28.47 -4.78 -2.60
C LYS A 326 -27.29 -4.63 -3.56
N LYS A 327 -26.85 -5.72 -4.18
CA LYS A 327 -25.77 -5.70 -5.16
C LYS A 327 -26.32 -5.30 -6.54
N THR A 328 -26.46 -4.00 -6.78
CA THR A 328 -27.01 -3.45 -8.04
C THR A 328 -25.96 -2.77 -8.92
N GLY A 329 -24.66 -2.92 -8.60
CA GLY A 329 -23.57 -2.30 -9.34
C GLY A 329 -23.47 -0.79 -9.11
N GLU A 330 -23.78 -0.27 -7.91
CA GLU A 330 -23.55 1.15 -7.60
C GLU A 330 -22.05 1.42 -7.51
N THR A 331 -21.60 2.50 -8.13
CA THR A 331 -20.19 2.90 -8.14
C THR A 331 -19.99 4.12 -7.24
N ILE A 332 -18.93 4.11 -6.42
CA ILE A 332 -18.58 5.24 -5.57
C ILE A 332 -18.12 6.42 -6.46
N PRO A 333 -18.77 7.60 -6.40
CA PRO A 333 -18.31 8.77 -7.14
C PRO A 333 -17.00 9.31 -6.53
N ALA A 334 -16.20 10.03 -7.33
CA ALA A 334 -14.94 10.61 -6.87
C ALA A 334 -15.10 11.62 -5.73
N SER A 335 -16.22 12.34 -5.69
CA SER A 335 -16.46 13.42 -4.74
C SER A 335 -17.95 13.70 -4.52
N ILE A 336 -18.25 14.49 -3.49
CA ILE A 336 -19.53 15.19 -3.31
C ILE A 336 -19.31 16.70 -3.39
N ARG A 337 -20.32 17.44 -3.86
CA ARG A 337 -20.25 18.89 -4.06
C ARG A 337 -21.41 19.61 -3.41
N SER A 338 -21.18 20.83 -2.93
CA SER A 338 -22.25 21.74 -2.53
C SER A 338 -23.11 22.14 -3.73
N ALA A 339 -24.35 22.56 -3.47
CA ALA A 339 -25.31 22.89 -4.53
C ALA A 339 -24.85 24.06 -5.43
N ASP A 340 -24.07 24.99 -4.88
CA ASP A 340 -23.45 26.11 -5.59
C ASP A 340 -22.09 25.76 -6.23
N GLY A 341 -21.60 24.52 -6.03
CA GLY A 341 -20.33 24.03 -6.56
C GLY A 341 -19.07 24.63 -5.91
N THR A 342 -19.21 25.46 -4.87
CA THR A 342 -18.08 26.16 -4.23
C THR A 342 -17.26 25.27 -3.31
N LEU A 343 -17.86 24.18 -2.81
CA LEU A 343 -17.22 23.20 -1.95
C LEU A 343 -17.31 21.81 -2.58
N GLU A 344 -16.19 21.10 -2.57
CA GLU A 344 -16.09 19.72 -3.02
C GLU A 344 -15.31 18.91 -1.98
N VAL A 345 -15.71 17.66 -1.74
CA VAL A 345 -15.04 16.74 -0.81
C VAL A 345 -14.86 15.40 -1.51
N GLY A 346 -13.62 14.91 -1.59
CA GLY A 346 -13.30 13.62 -2.22
C GLY A 346 -13.74 12.44 -1.35
N ILE A 347 -14.18 11.35 -1.97
CA ILE A 347 -14.61 10.11 -1.30
C ILE A 347 -13.54 9.03 -1.49
N SER A 348 -13.25 8.27 -0.43
CA SER A 348 -12.33 7.13 -0.51
C SER A 348 -12.87 6.00 -1.40
N LYS A 349 -11.98 5.21 -2.01
CA LYS A 349 -12.34 4.08 -2.89
C LYS A 349 -13.28 4.50 -4.03
N SER A 350 -13.08 5.69 -4.60
CA SER A 350 -13.78 6.13 -5.80
C SER A 350 -13.68 5.06 -6.91
N GLU A 351 -14.72 4.96 -7.73
CA GLU A 351 -14.87 3.98 -8.83
C GLU A 351 -15.04 2.52 -8.38
N ALA A 352 -14.91 2.22 -7.09
CA ALA A 352 -15.23 0.89 -6.57
C ALA A 352 -16.73 0.61 -6.73
N THR A 353 -17.05 -0.63 -7.09
CA THR A 353 -18.43 -1.12 -7.13
C THR A 353 -18.83 -1.62 -5.74
N VAL A 354 -19.94 -1.13 -5.23
CA VAL A 354 -20.44 -1.41 -3.88
C VAL A 354 -21.91 -1.83 -3.89
N PHE A 355 -22.35 -2.35 -2.74
CA PHE A 355 -23.77 -2.52 -2.46
C PHE A 355 -24.48 -1.16 -2.46
N ARG A 356 -25.68 -1.11 -3.03
CA ARG A 356 -26.61 0.01 -2.88
C ARG A 356 -27.40 -0.15 -1.59
N ILE A 357 -27.52 0.92 -0.80
CA ILE A 357 -28.47 0.98 0.31
C ILE A 357 -29.79 1.57 -0.18
N SER A 358 -30.90 0.91 0.16
CA SER A 358 -32.23 1.43 -0.17
C SER A 358 -32.53 2.68 0.68
N PRO A 359 -33.07 3.77 0.10
CA PRO A 359 -33.24 5.06 0.79
C PRO A 359 -34.28 5.05 1.92
N HIS A 360 -35.04 3.97 2.08
CA HIS A 360 -35.98 3.80 3.19
C HIS A 360 -35.57 2.59 4.02
N LEU A 361 -35.59 2.76 5.34
CA LEU A 361 -35.51 1.64 6.26
C LEU A 361 -36.71 0.73 6.00
N ALA A 362 -36.46 -0.52 5.61
CA ALA A 362 -37.53 -1.45 5.31
C ALA A 362 -38.07 -2.06 6.61
N THR A 363 -39.38 -2.24 6.68
CA THR A 363 -39.98 -3.20 7.62
C THR A 363 -39.71 -4.62 7.11
N PRO A 364 -39.40 -5.60 7.98
CA PRO A 364 -39.06 -6.94 7.52
C PRO A 364 -40.19 -7.57 6.69
N ASP A 365 -39.92 -7.90 5.43
CA ASP A 365 -40.87 -8.60 4.55
C ASP A 365 -40.56 -10.10 4.54
N ARG A 366 -41.48 -10.90 5.10
CA ARG A 366 -41.35 -12.36 5.21
C ARG A 366 -41.69 -13.13 3.93
N SER A 367 -41.98 -12.45 2.81
CA SER A 367 -42.52 -13.12 1.61
C SER A 367 -41.48 -13.71 0.64
N SER A 368 -40.17 -13.44 0.78
CA SER A 368 -39.18 -13.87 -0.23
C SER A 368 -38.31 -15.05 0.20
N TRP A 369 -38.92 -16.20 0.46
CA TRP A 369 -38.27 -17.52 0.41
C TRP A 369 -39.07 -18.41 -0.55
N GLY A 370 -38.93 -18.17 -1.86
CA GLY A 370 -39.58 -19.01 -2.87
C GLY A 370 -39.53 -18.40 -4.27
N ALA A 371 -39.26 -19.26 -5.27
CA ALA A 371 -39.18 -19.03 -6.73
C ALA A 371 -37.82 -18.51 -7.25
N LEU A 372 -36.92 -19.38 -7.75
CA LEU A 372 -36.86 -20.05 -9.07
C LEU A 372 -36.24 -19.20 -10.20
N ALA A 373 -34.98 -19.55 -10.50
CA ALA A 373 -34.36 -19.91 -11.79
C ALA A 373 -34.89 -19.40 -13.17
N GLN A 374 -33.90 -19.15 -14.06
CA GLN A 374 -33.89 -19.02 -15.54
C GLN A 374 -34.40 -17.66 -16.08
N VAL A 375 -33.83 -16.97 -17.10
CA VAL A 375 -33.34 -17.26 -18.48
C VAL A 375 -32.59 -15.95 -18.97
N PRO A 376 -32.08 -15.74 -20.22
CA PRO A 376 -30.98 -16.34 -20.99
C PRO A 376 -29.79 -15.38 -21.31
N ILE A 377 -28.75 -15.97 -21.89
CA ILE A 377 -27.61 -15.35 -22.60
C ILE A 377 -28.07 -14.65 -23.89
N LEU A 378 -27.60 -13.43 -24.17
CA LEU A 378 -27.54 -12.85 -25.52
C LEU A 378 -26.15 -12.29 -25.82
N SER A 379 -25.67 -12.68 -27.01
CA SER A 379 -24.37 -12.40 -27.62
C SER A 379 -24.21 -10.96 -28.08
N ALA A 380 -22.99 -10.41 -27.95
CA ALA A 380 -22.64 -9.10 -28.50
C ALA A 380 -21.47 -9.21 -29.49
N SER A 381 -21.79 -9.65 -30.72
CA SER A 381 -20.95 -9.50 -31.93
C SER A 381 -20.88 -8.04 -32.41
N CYS A 382 -20.75 -7.08 -31.49
CA CYS A 382 -20.72 -5.65 -31.78
C CYS A 382 -19.52 -4.93 -31.11
N LEU A 383 -18.66 -5.69 -30.41
CA LEU A 383 -17.40 -5.20 -29.81
C LEU A 383 -16.16 -5.49 -30.68
N ASP A 384 -16.35 -6.16 -31.83
CA ASP A 384 -15.25 -6.77 -32.59
C ASP A 384 -14.70 -5.90 -33.74
N SER A 385 -15.28 -4.72 -33.95
CA SER A 385 -14.89 -3.78 -35.02
C SER A 385 -14.17 -2.51 -34.53
N LEU A 386 -14.05 -2.26 -33.23
CA LEU A 386 -13.17 -1.19 -32.71
C LEU A 386 -11.78 -1.69 -32.28
N ASN A 387 -11.60 -3.00 -32.12
CA ASN A 387 -10.39 -3.60 -31.52
C ASN A 387 -9.30 -4.02 -32.52
N ARG A 388 -9.44 -3.69 -33.81
CA ARG A 388 -8.52 -4.18 -34.87
C ARG A 388 -7.43 -3.19 -35.33
N ASN A 389 -7.42 -1.94 -34.86
CA ASN A 389 -6.39 -0.96 -35.23
C ASN A 389 -5.49 -0.48 -34.06
N ILE A 390 -5.60 -1.08 -32.87
CA ILE A 390 -4.73 -0.81 -31.70
C ILE A 390 -4.06 -2.12 -31.24
N LYS A 391 -3.57 -2.93 -32.19
CA LYS A 391 -2.99 -4.25 -31.88
C LYS A 391 -1.62 -4.52 -32.50
N LEU A 392 -0.89 -3.47 -32.90
CA LEU A 392 0.45 -3.61 -33.48
C LEU A 392 1.55 -2.79 -32.78
N THR A 393 1.30 -2.20 -31.62
CA THR A 393 2.33 -1.44 -30.87
C THR A 393 2.35 -1.65 -29.35
N THR A 394 1.47 -2.50 -28.79
CA THR A 394 1.36 -2.69 -27.32
C THR A 394 1.85 -4.04 -26.79
N GLU A 395 2.37 -4.94 -27.64
CA GLU A 395 2.90 -6.23 -27.19
C GLU A 395 4.37 -6.21 -26.74
N ASN A 396 5.03 -5.04 -26.58
CA ASN A 396 6.44 -5.03 -26.17
C ASN A 396 6.93 -3.80 -25.37
N THR A 397 6.04 -3.09 -24.65
CA THR A 397 6.42 -1.92 -23.85
C THR A 397 5.97 -2.07 -22.39
N SER A 398 6.59 -3.02 -21.69
CA SER A 398 6.78 -2.94 -20.23
C SER A 398 8.26 -2.66 -19.96
N LEU A 399 8.76 -1.52 -20.44
CA LEU A 399 10.12 -1.05 -20.18
C LEU A 399 10.12 -0.21 -18.91
N THR A 400 10.07 -0.90 -17.77
CA THR A 400 10.38 -0.30 -16.46
C THR A 400 11.85 -0.55 -16.20
N HIS A 401 12.66 0.51 -16.21
CA HIS A 401 14.09 0.41 -15.89
C HIS A 401 14.43 1.35 -14.74
N ILE A 402 15.22 0.79 -13.83
CA ILE A 402 15.27 1.15 -12.42
C ILE A 402 16.72 1.43 -12.02
N LEU A 403 16.90 2.41 -11.12
CA LEU A 403 18.19 2.75 -10.54
C LEU A 403 18.33 2.25 -9.11
N VAL A 404 19.57 1.88 -8.77
CA VAL A 404 19.92 1.30 -7.47
C VAL A 404 20.52 2.36 -6.55
N ARG A 405 20.01 2.44 -5.32
CA ARG A 405 20.68 3.11 -4.20
C ARG A 405 21.39 2.04 -3.36
N ARG A 406 22.73 2.07 -3.29
CA ARG A 406 23.49 1.17 -2.40
C ARG A 406 23.32 1.61 -0.95
N SER A 407 22.56 0.87 -0.16
CA SER A 407 22.72 0.80 1.29
C SER A 407 23.45 -0.50 1.64
N SER A 408 24.38 -0.42 2.59
CA SER A 408 25.34 -1.47 2.93
C SER A 408 24.65 -2.73 3.46
N VAL A 409 24.78 -3.88 2.76
CA VAL A 409 24.23 -5.16 3.23
C VAL A 409 25.29 -6.26 3.10
N ARG A 410 26.03 -6.52 4.17
CA ARG A 410 26.91 -7.69 4.34
C ARG A 410 26.15 -8.96 4.78
N SER A 411 24.83 -8.93 4.98
CA SER A 411 24.08 -10.04 5.61
C SER A 411 23.31 -10.99 4.67
N ALA A 412 23.02 -10.61 3.42
CA ALA A 412 22.02 -11.32 2.60
C ALA A 412 22.47 -12.67 1.98
N ARG A 413 23.71 -13.12 2.20
CA ARG A 413 24.26 -14.32 1.53
C ARG A 413 23.74 -15.65 2.12
N ARG A 414 23.11 -15.64 3.30
CA ARG A 414 22.62 -16.85 4.00
C ARG A 414 21.18 -17.22 3.67
N ASP A 415 20.31 -16.24 3.41
CA ASP A 415 18.85 -16.48 3.34
C ASP A 415 18.33 -16.98 1.99
N ILE A 416 19.16 -16.98 0.94
CA ILE A 416 18.81 -17.51 -0.39
C ILE A 416 19.01 -19.04 -0.45
N LEU A 417 19.81 -19.62 0.46
CA LEU A 417 20.23 -21.04 0.41
C LEU A 417 19.47 -21.96 1.38
N LEU A 418 18.68 -21.43 2.33
CA LEU A 418 18.14 -22.21 3.45
C LEU A 418 16.70 -22.75 3.27
N ASP A 419 15.95 -22.31 2.26
CA ASP A 419 14.52 -22.70 2.10
C ASP A 419 14.23 -23.72 0.97
N ALA A 420 15.24 -24.49 0.54
CA ALA A 420 14.98 -25.64 -0.34
C ALA A 420 14.54 -26.87 0.48
N GLU A 421 13.46 -26.75 1.24
CA GLU A 421 12.77 -27.90 1.85
C GLU A 421 11.92 -28.63 0.78
N PRO A 422 11.92 -29.97 0.74
CA PRO A 422 11.23 -30.73 -0.28
C PRO A 422 9.72 -30.80 0.00
N ASP A 423 8.91 -30.34 -0.95
CA ASP A 423 7.44 -30.41 -0.91
C ASP A 423 6.97 -31.88 -0.90
N ALA A 424 6.51 -32.34 0.26
CA ALA A 424 5.98 -33.68 0.47
C ALA A 424 4.55 -33.79 -0.08
N GLY A 425 4.42 -33.94 -1.41
CA GLY A 425 3.09 -34.10 -2.02
C GLY A 425 3.06 -34.31 -3.53
N ARG A 426 3.25 -35.57 -3.97
CA ARG A 426 2.90 -36.20 -5.28
C ARG A 426 4.03 -36.43 -6.31
N GLY A 427 4.20 -37.71 -6.66
CA GLY A 427 4.68 -38.24 -7.96
C GLY A 427 6.20 -38.17 -8.23
N PRO A 428 6.85 -39.25 -8.73
CA PRO A 428 8.30 -39.27 -8.87
C PRO A 428 8.74 -38.34 -10.00
N SER A 429 9.23 -37.16 -9.66
CA SER A 429 10.10 -36.39 -10.56
C SER A 429 11.49 -37.00 -10.50
N PRO A 430 12.17 -37.29 -11.63
CA PRO A 430 13.50 -37.88 -11.60
C PRO A 430 14.46 -36.91 -10.90
N PRO A 431 15.33 -37.39 -9.98
CA PRO A 431 16.27 -36.53 -9.28
C PRO A 431 17.26 -35.90 -10.27
N ALA A 432 17.43 -34.58 -10.19
CA ALA A 432 18.45 -33.86 -10.95
C ALA A 432 19.85 -34.43 -10.62
N PRO A 433 20.72 -34.65 -11.62
CA PRO A 433 22.02 -35.26 -11.39
C PRO A 433 22.92 -34.35 -10.53
N ALA A 434 23.41 -34.87 -9.42
CA ALA A 434 24.36 -34.18 -8.54
C ALA A 434 25.77 -34.22 -9.16
N VAL A 435 26.35 -33.05 -9.44
CA VAL A 435 27.79 -32.92 -9.71
C VAL A 435 28.50 -32.91 -8.36
N ARG A 436 29.34 -33.92 -8.11
CA ARG A 436 30.09 -34.08 -6.86
C ARG A 436 31.40 -33.30 -6.95
N ASP A 437 31.55 -32.27 -6.12
CA ASP A 437 32.86 -31.75 -5.70
C ASP A 437 32.95 -31.79 -4.17
N GLY A 438 34.11 -32.19 -3.67
CA GLY A 438 34.36 -32.75 -2.33
C GLY A 438 34.28 -31.83 -1.12
N ALA A 439 33.42 -30.82 -1.09
CA ALA A 439 33.21 -29.99 0.10
C ALA A 439 31.76 -29.43 0.14
N GLY A 440 30.86 -30.12 0.86
CA GLY A 440 29.52 -29.67 1.24
C GLY A 440 28.60 -29.24 0.08
N GLU A 441 27.54 -30.00 -0.18
CA GLU A 441 26.55 -29.70 -1.23
C GLU A 441 25.99 -28.26 -1.12
N ARG A 442 26.52 -27.31 -1.91
CA ARG A 442 25.80 -26.08 -2.25
C ARG A 442 25.07 -26.31 -3.57
N ARG A 443 23.83 -26.80 -3.48
CA ARG A 443 22.91 -26.80 -4.62
C ARG A 443 22.44 -25.37 -4.88
N VAL A 444 22.97 -24.73 -5.91
CA VAL A 444 22.28 -23.57 -6.50
C VAL A 444 21.06 -24.11 -7.25
N SER A 445 19.86 -23.74 -6.81
CA SER A 445 18.63 -24.18 -7.46
C SER A 445 18.62 -23.68 -8.93
N PRO A 446 18.35 -24.56 -9.92
CA PRO A 446 18.24 -24.15 -11.32
C PRO A 446 17.17 -23.08 -11.54
N ASP A 447 16.17 -23.02 -10.67
CA ASP A 447 15.11 -22.02 -10.71
C ASP A 447 15.63 -20.60 -10.40
N VAL A 448 16.64 -20.46 -9.52
CA VAL A 448 17.28 -19.17 -9.22
C VAL A 448 18.10 -18.68 -10.41
N SER A 449 18.80 -19.60 -11.08
CA SER A 449 19.53 -19.30 -12.31
C SER A 449 18.58 -18.89 -13.44
N ALA A 450 17.47 -19.61 -13.61
CA ALA A 450 16.44 -19.29 -14.59
C ALA A 450 15.79 -17.92 -14.32
N ALA A 451 15.48 -17.62 -13.05
CA ALA A 451 14.95 -16.33 -12.63
C ALA A 451 15.94 -15.18 -12.86
N SER A 452 17.23 -15.41 -12.60
CA SER A 452 18.28 -14.40 -12.83
C SER A 452 18.46 -14.11 -14.32
N LEU A 453 18.51 -15.14 -15.17
CA LEU A 453 18.57 -14.96 -16.62
C LEU A 453 17.32 -14.30 -17.16
N PHE A 454 16.14 -14.70 -16.67
CA PHE A 454 14.88 -14.08 -17.05
C PHE A 454 14.86 -12.59 -16.69
N LEU A 455 15.27 -12.23 -15.47
CA LEU A 455 15.32 -10.85 -15.01
C LEU A 455 16.25 -9.98 -15.87
N VAL A 456 17.45 -10.49 -16.20
CA VAL A 456 18.42 -9.76 -17.04
C VAL A 456 17.94 -9.66 -18.49
N ALA A 457 17.44 -10.76 -19.06
CA ALA A 457 16.99 -10.79 -20.45
C ALA A 457 15.74 -9.93 -20.67
N LYS A 458 14.80 -9.93 -19.71
CA LYS A 458 13.57 -9.12 -19.71
C LYS A 458 13.85 -7.64 -19.89
N LEU A 459 14.97 -7.15 -19.37
CA LEU A 459 15.44 -5.76 -19.45
C LEU A 459 16.50 -5.54 -20.54
N SER A 460 16.72 -6.49 -21.44
CA SER A 460 17.73 -6.34 -22.50
C SER A 460 17.10 -5.88 -23.82
N ALA A 461 17.93 -5.52 -24.80
CA ALA A 461 17.49 -5.24 -26.17
C ALA A 461 16.83 -6.45 -26.85
N HIS A 462 16.98 -7.66 -26.27
CA HIS A 462 16.45 -8.92 -26.79
C HIS A 462 15.68 -9.66 -25.69
N PRO A 463 14.45 -9.21 -25.36
CA PRO A 463 13.66 -9.82 -24.29
C PRO A 463 13.32 -11.28 -24.61
N CYS A 464 13.51 -12.15 -23.63
CA CYS A 464 13.17 -13.58 -23.72
C CYS A 464 11.81 -13.85 -23.08
N ARG A 465 10.99 -14.71 -23.71
CA ARG A 465 9.71 -15.10 -23.11
C ARG A 465 9.96 -16.07 -21.94
N PRO A 466 9.15 -16.03 -20.86
CA PRO A 466 9.28 -16.99 -19.76
C PRO A 466 9.21 -18.45 -20.23
N ARG A 467 8.37 -18.71 -21.25
CA ARG A 467 8.23 -20.03 -21.89
C ARG A 467 9.52 -20.52 -22.53
N ASP A 468 10.27 -19.64 -23.19
CA ASP A 468 11.54 -20.01 -23.83
C ASP A 468 12.58 -20.39 -22.79
N VAL A 469 12.65 -19.62 -21.70
CA VAL A 469 13.51 -19.94 -20.54
C VAL A 469 13.12 -21.29 -19.93
N CYS A 470 11.82 -21.52 -19.69
CA CYS A 470 11.34 -22.80 -19.14
C CYS A 470 11.69 -23.99 -20.04
N ASN A 471 11.51 -23.87 -21.35
CA ASN A 471 11.81 -24.93 -22.32
C ASN A 471 13.31 -25.24 -22.37
N VAL A 472 14.16 -24.21 -22.40
CA VAL A 472 15.61 -24.38 -22.39
C VAL A 472 16.07 -25.04 -21.09
N TYR A 473 15.58 -24.58 -19.93
CA TYR A 473 15.94 -25.21 -18.66
C TYR A 473 15.42 -26.65 -18.55
N THR A 474 14.22 -26.94 -19.07
CA THR A 474 13.68 -28.31 -19.11
C THR A 474 14.57 -29.22 -19.97
N TYR A 475 15.02 -28.74 -21.13
CA TYR A 475 15.97 -29.48 -21.95
C TYR A 475 17.31 -29.64 -21.24
N LEU A 476 17.91 -28.56 -20.72
CA LEU A 476 19.23 -28.57 -20.08
C LEU A 476 19.31 -29.49 -18.85
N LEU A 477 18.21 -29.60 -18.10
CA LEU A 477 18.09 -30.49 -16.93
C LEU A 477 17.70 -31.93 -17.31
N SER A 478 17.29 -32.17 -18.56
CA SER A 478 16.89 -33.50 -19.01
C SER A 478 18.08 -34.44 -19.22
N PRO A 479 17.86 -35.77 -19.19
CA PRO A 479 18.88 -36.76 -19.51
C PRO A 479 19.44 -36.67 -20.94
N ALA A 480 18.77 -35.95 -21.83
CA ALA A 480 19.15 -35.73 -23.22
C ALA A 480 20.16 -34.58 -23.39
N SER A 481 20.37 -33.75 -22.37
CA SER A 481 21.26 -32.59 -22.44
C SER A 481 22.75 -32.98 -22.36
N PRO A 482 23.62 -32.40 -23.21
CA PRO A 482 25.05 -32.57 -23.10
C PRO A 482 25.66 -31.80 -21.91
N LEU A 483 24.92 -30.88 -21.27
CA LEU A 483 25.44 -29.96 -20.25
C LEU A 483 26.04 -30.68 -19.05
N PHE A 484 25.45 -31.82 -18.67
CA PHE A 484 25.92 -32.65 -17.54
C PHE A 484 26.35 -34.05 -17.99
N ARG A 485 26.34 -34.34 -19.31
CA ARG A 485 26.67 -35.65 -19.87
C ARG A 485 27.48 -35.52 -21.16
N PRO A 486 28.75 -35.95 -21.18
CA PRO A 486 29.60 -35.86 -22.38
C PRO A 486 29.10 -36.68 -23.57
N GLN A 487 28.27 -37.71 -23.35
CA GLN A 487 27.69 -38.57 -24.40
C GLN A 487 26.17 -38.73 -24.19
N PRO A 488 25.35 -37.79 -24.67
CA PRO A 488 23.90 -37.94 -24.64
C PRO A 488 23.42 -38.99 -25.65
N PRO A 489 22.29 -39.69 -25.40
CA PRO A 489 21.72 -40.64 -26.35
C PRO A 489 21.28 -39.95 -27.66
N THR A 490 21.58 -40.58 -28.80
CA THR A 490 21.23 -40.08 -30.14
C THR A 490 20.33 -41.09 -30.90
N PRO A 491 19.17 -40.67 -31.44
CA PRO A 491 18.53 -39.36 -31.26
C PRO A 491 17.96 -39.16 -29.84
N PRO A 492 17.90 -37.91 -29.34
CA PRO A 492 17.32 -37.63 -28.03
C PRO A 492 15.82 -37.90 -28.04
N ASP A 493 15.32 -38.62 -27.03
CA ASP A 493 13.91 -38.91 -26.88
C ASP A 493 13.14 -37.66 -26.43
N ALA A 494 12.32 -37.10 -27.32
CA ALA A 494 11.55 -35.88 -27.08
C ALA A 494 10.59 -35.98 -25.89
N SER A 495 10.17 -37.19 -25.50
CA SER A 495 9.32 -37.39 -24.32
C SER A 495 10.04 -37.05 -23.01
N THR A 496 11.38 -37.09 -23.00
CA THR A 496 12.21 -36.87 -21.79
C THR A 496 12.40 -35.40 -21.41
N TYR A 497 12.10 -34.48 -22.32
CA TYR A 497 12.17 -33.02 -22.10
C TYR A 497 10.92 -32.29 -22.59
N TYR A 498 9.83 -33.03 -22.81
CA TYR A 498 8.52 -32.44 -23.05
C TYR A 498 7.98 -31.81 -21.76
N LEU A 499 7.69 -30.51 -21.81
CA LEU A 499 7.07 -29.79 -20.70
C LEU A 499 5.56 -29.69 -20.96
N SER A 500 4.76 -30.32 -20.10
CA SER A 500 3.29 -30.19 -20.15
C SER A 500 2.87 -28.75 -19.84
N GLU A 501 1.69 -28.33 -20.31
CA GLU A 501 1.15 -26.99 -20.02
C GLU A 501 1.04 -26.73 -18.50
N SER A 502 0.68 -27.73 -17.70
CA SER A 502 0.67 -27.62 -16.23
C SER A 502 2.08 -27.48 -15.64
N GLY A 503 3.07 -28.19 -16.20
CA GLY A 503 4.46 -28.09 -15.79
C GLY A 503 5.06 -26.73 -16.12
N LEU A 504 4.72 -26.19 -17.29
CA LEU A 504 5.10 -24.85 -17.73
C LEU A 504 4.51 -23.77 -16.82
N ASP A 505 3.22 -23.81 -16.54
CA ASP A 505 2.57 -22.84 -15.63
C ASP A 505 3.21 -22.88 -14.23
N THR A 506 3.50 -24.07 -13.71
CA THR A 506 4.12 -24.23 -12.40
C THR A 506 5.56 -23.68 -12.39
N PHE A 507 6.36 -24.00 -13.41
CA PHE A 507 7.74 -23.51 -13.50
C PHE A 507 7.79 -21.99 -13.70
N GLN A 508 6.93 -21.45 -14.56
CA GLN A 508 6.81 -20.01 -14.76
C GLN A 508 6.44 -19.28 -13.46
N LYS A 509 5.50 -19.82 -12.66
CA LYS A 509 5.16 -19.26 -11.33
C LYS A 509 6.35 -19.26 -10.37
N ARG A 510 7.20 -20.30 -10.39
CA ARG A 510 8.42 -20.34 -9.56
C ARG A 510 9.45 -19.29 -9.99
N ILE A 511 9.69 -19.16 -11.29
CA ILE A 511 10.59 -18.13 -11.85
C ILE A 511 10.13 -16.73 -11.44
N LEU A 512 8.84 -16.42 -11.56
CA LEU A 512 8.28 -15.10 -11.21
C LEU A 512 8.35 -14.81 -9.69
N ARG A 513 8.12 -15.81 -8.84
CA ARG A 513 8.29 -15.64 -7.38
C ARG A 513 9.75 -15.37 -7.01
N LEU A 514 10.69 -16.08 -7.63
CA LEU A 514 12.12 -15.89 -7.40
C LEU A 514 12.61 -14.55 -7.96
N GLU A 515 12.11 -14.11 -9.11
CA GLU A 515 12.36 -12.77 -9.64
C GLU A 515 12.01 -11.71 -8.58
N ALA A 516 10.80 -11.76 -8.02
CA ALA A 516 10.37 -10.83 -6.97
C ALA A 516 11.28 -10.88 -5.73
N ARG A 517 11.71 -12.07 -5.31
CA ARG A 517 12.62 -12.24 -4.16
C ARG A 517 14.03 -11.71 -4.46
N ILE A 518 14.54 -11.87 -5.68
CA ILE A 518 15.82 -11.29 -6.12
C ILE A 518 15.74 -9.76 -6.04
N LEU A 519 14.67 -9.17 -6.57
CA LEU A 519 14.45 -7.72 -6.54
C LEU A 519 14.34 -7.18 -5.11
N TYR A 520 13.57 -7.84 -4.26
CA TYR A 520 13.47 -7.50 -2.84
C TYR A 520 14.82 -7.56 -2.13
N THR A 521 15.59 -8.63 -2.34
CA THR A 521 16.88 -8.84 -1.67
C THR A 521 17.91 -7.80 -2.10
N LEU A 522 17.86 -7.36 -3.36
CA LEU A 522 18.71 -6.31 -3.89
C LEU A 522 18.25 -4.90 -3.49
N SER A 523 17.22 -4.78 -2.63
CA SER A 523 16.62 -3.51 -2.21
C SER A 523 16.22 -2.64 -3.41
N PHE A 524 15.63 -3.30 -4.42
CA PHE A 524 15.29 -2.69 -5.69
C PHE A 524 13.98 -1.90 -5.57
N ASP A 525 14.02 -0.60 -5.84
CA ASP A 525 12.84 0.27 -5.81
C ASP A 525 12.11 0.21 -7.15
N THR A 526 10.83 -0.20 -7.14
CA THR A 526 10.00 -0.32 -8.34
C THR A 526 9.09 0.90 -8.57
N HIS A 527 9.11 1.90 -7.67
CA HIS A 527 8.26 3.08 -7.70
C HIS A 527 8.99 4.32 -8.23
N VAL A 528 9.57 4.22 -9.43
CA VAL A 528 10.24 5.35 -10.09
C VAL A 528 9.32 5.94 -11.15
N ALA A 529 9.11 7.26 -11.10
CA ALA A 529 8.40 7.98 -12.16
C ALA A 529 9.27 7.98 -13.43
N LEU A 530 8.76 7.37 -14.52
CA LEU A 530 9.51 7.22 -15.76
C LEU A 530 9.15 8.30 -16.80
N PRO A 531 10.14 8.79 -17.58
CA PRO A 531 9.94 9.87 -18.55
C PRO A 531 9.15 9.46 -19.79
N HIS A 532 8.92 8.16 -20.04
CA HIS A 532 8.35 7.65 -21.29
C HIS A 532 6.91 8.10 -21.53
N GLY A 533 6.07 8.12 -20.48
CA GLY A 533 4.69 8.62 -20.59
C GLY A 533 4.66 10.11 -20.93
N LEU A 534 5.49 10.90 -20.24
CA LEU A 534 5.63 12.34 -20.49
C LEU A 534 6.16 12.62 -21.90
N ALA A 535 7.14 11.85 -22.38
CA ALA A 535 7.69 11.99 -23.72
C ALA A 535 6.63 11.81 -24.80
N VAL A 536 5.69 10.87 -24.63
CA VAL A 536 4.55 10.69 -25.56
C VAL A 536 3.63 11.92 -25.52
N THR A 537 3.26 12.39 -24.33
CA THR A 537 2.40 13.58 -24.16
C THR A 537 3.04 14.84 -24.75
N TYR A 538 4.35 15.03 -24.56
CA TYR A 538 5.08 16.20 -25.06
C TYR A 538 5.27 16.15 -26.58
N LEU A 539 5.53 14.97 -27.15
CA LEU A 539 5.55 14.78 -28.61
C LEU A 539 4.19 15.08 -29.26
N GLN A 540 3.09 14.79 -28.56
CA GLN A 540 1.74 15.16 -29.00
C GLN A 540 1.52 16.68 -28.90
N ALA A 541 1.92 17.30 -27.79
CA ALA A 541 1.76 18.74 -27.55
C ALA A 541 2.57 19.60 -28.54
N LEU A 542 3.75 19.14 -28.94
CA LEU A 542 4.62 19.82 -29.91
C LEU A 542 4.19 19.63 -31.38
N ASP A 543 3.04 18.99 -31.61
CA ASP A 543 2.51 18.65 -32.93
C ASP A 543 3.51 17.93 -33.85
N PHE A 544 4.49 17.22 -33.25
CA PHE A 544 5.31 16.26 -33.98
C PHE A 544 4.47 15.09 -34.50
N CYS A 545 3.21 15.02 -34.08
CA CYS A 545 2.13 14.19 -34.58
C CYS A 545 1.58 14.72 -35.91
N GLY A 546 2.44 14.89 -36.94
CA GLY A 546 2.09 15.37 -38.30
C GLY A 546 2.25 14.41 -39.52
N ASP A 547 3.29 13.56 -39.65
CA ASP A 547 3.42 12.67 -40.82
C ASP A 547 4.31 11.41 -40.58
N ALA A 548 4.67 10.60 -41.59
CA ALA A 548 5.55 9.41 -41.44
C ALA A 548 6.89 9.64 -40.69
N SER A 549 7.33 10.90 -40.55
CA SER A 549 8.42 11.35 -39.66
C SER A 549 8.13 11.12 -38.15
N ARG A 550 6.85 11.09 -37.75
CA ARG A 550 6.32 10.80 -36.40
C ARG A 550 6.90 9.53 -35.79
N ALA A 551 6.87 8.44 -36.56
CA ALA A 551 7.28 7.14 -36.08
C ALA A 551 8.80 7.07 -35.87
N LYS A 552 9.56 7.80 -36.70
CA LYS A 552 11.03 7.86 -36.60
C LYS A 552 11.46 8.66 -35.37
N ILE A 553 10.91 9.86 -35.17
CA ILE A 553 11.24 10.69 -34.00
C ILE A 553 10.81 10.02 -32.69
N THR A 554 9.61 9.47 -32.63
CA THR A 554 9.12 8.77 -31.42
C THR A 554 10.02 7.59 -31.07
N ARG A 555 10.37 6.74 -32.04
CA ARG A 555 11.29 5.62 -31.82
C ARG A 555 12.67 6.09 -31.33
N ARG A 556 13.17 7.20 -31.88
CA ARG A 556 14.46 7.76 -31.48
C ARG A 556 14.43 8.36 -30.08
N VAL A 557 13.35 9.04 -29.69
CA VAL A 557 13.14 9.54 -28.32
C VAL A 557 13.15 8.38 -27.33
N ILE A 558 12.40 7.32 -27.60
CA ILE A 558 12.39 6.12 -26.74
C ILE A 558 13.77 5.47 -26.69
N ALA A 559 14.50 5.43 -27.81
CA ALA A 559 15.88 4.92 -27.81
C ALA A 559 16.79 5.74 -26.89
N TYR A 560 16.74 7.07 -26.94
CA TYR A 560 17.51 7.94 -26.03
C TYR A 560 17.15 7.73 -24.56
N LEU A 561 15.86 7.61 -24.25
CA LEU A 561 15.42 7.33 -22.89
C LEU A 561 15.90 5.96 -22.40
N ASN A 562 15.88 4.94 -23.26
CA ASN A 562 16.33 3.60 -22.91
C ASN A 562 17.84 3.53 -22.72
N THR A 563 18.62 4.21 -23.55
CA THR A 563 20.08 4.20 -23.43
C THR A 563 20.56 5.06 -22.26
N ALA A 564 19.85 6.15 -21.93
CA ALA A 564 20.16 7.02 -20.79
C ALA A 564 20.23 6.29 -19.44
N LEU A 565 19.56 5.14 -19.30
CA LEU A 565 19.63 4.27 -18.12
C LEU A 565 21.01 3.62 -17.94
N LEU A 566 21.74 3.44 -19.03
CA LEU A 566 23.11 2.92 -19.03
C LEU A 566 24.14 4.03 -18.83
N SER A 567 23.71 5.27 -18.67
CA SER A 567 24.61 6.40 -18.50
C SER A 567 25.33 6.32 -17.16
N PRO A 568 26.68 6.38 -17.14
CA PRO A 568 27.44 6.41 -15.90
C PRO A 568 27.23 7.73 -15.12
N GLN A 569 26.60 8.74 -15.73
CA GLN A 569 26.17 9.97 -15.05
C GLN A 569 24.86 9.79 -14.27
N LEU A 570 24.25 8.60 -14.28
CA LEU A 570 23.03 8.27 -13.52
C LEU A 570 21.91 9.29 -13.78
N LEU A 571 21.65 9.59 -15.06
CA LEU A 571 20.75 10.68 -15.47
C LEU A 571 19.35 10.56 -14.85
N TYR A 572 18.81 9.34 -14.78
CA TYR A 572 17.50 9.08 -14.18
C TYR A 572 17.46 9.20 -12.64
N LEU A 573 18.60 9.23 -11.94
CA LEU A 573 18.65 9.50 -10.48
C LEU A 573 18.82 10.98 -10.17
N THR A 574 19.37 11.73 -11.12
CA THR A 574 19.85 13.09 -10.89
C THR A 574 18.91 14.15 -11.46
N HIS A 575 17.96 13.76 -12.31
CA HIS A 575 17.10 14.68 -13.04
C HIS A 575 15.64 14.24 -13.01
N GLN A 576 14.74 15.22 -13.14
CA GLN A 576 13.31 14.97 -13.14
C GLN A 576 12.84 14.30 -14.45
N PRO A 577 11.76 13.50 -14.42
CA PRO A 577 11.25 12.82 -15.61
C PRO A 577 10.84 13.75 -16.76
N ASN A 578 10.35 14.96 -16.48
CA ASN A 578 10.03 15.95 -17.51
C ASN A 578 11.30 16.41 -18.25
N ALA A 579 12.39 16.70 -17.52
CA ALA A 579 13.66 17.12 -18.09
C ALA A 579 14.30 16.05 -18.99
N LEU A 580 14.25 14.79 -18.55
CA LEU A 580 14.70 13.62 -19.34
C LEU A 580 13.88 13.47 -20.63
N ALA A 581 12.55 13.57 -20.54
CA ALA A 581 11.67 13.49 -21.70
C ALA A 581 11.99 14.59 -22.73
N ILE A 582 12.13 15.84 -22.28
CA ILE A 582 12.41 16.99 -23.14
C ILE A 582 13.80 16.92 -23.76
N SER A 583 14.80 16.48 -23.00
CA SER A 583 16.17 16.30 -23.51
C SER A 583 16.27 15.20 -24.55
N ALA A 584 15.50 14.13 -24.39
CA ALA A 584 15.39 13.07 -25.40
C ALA A 584 14.69 13.57 -26.67
N ILE A 585 13.61 14.35 -26.55
CA ILE A 585 12.92 15.01 -27.69
C ILE A 585 13.87 15.97 -28.41
N TYR A 586 14.54 16.83 -27.67
CA TYR A 586 15.51 17.79 -28.19
C TYR A 586 16.66 17.10 -28.93
N SER A 587 17.20 16.02 -28.36
CA SER A 587 18.28 15.24 -28.98
C SER A 587 17.81 14.55 -30.26
N ALA A 588 16.66 13.87 -30.21
CA ALA A 588 16.09 13.16 -31.35
C ALA A 588 15.73 14.10 -32.52
N ALA A 589 15.22 15.30 -32.23
CA ALA A 589 14.89 16.27 -33.27
C ALA A 589 16.12 16.81 -34.02
N ARG A 590 17.28 16.85 -33.35
CA ARG A 590 18.56 17.33 -33.88
C ARG A 590 19.46 16.21 -34.43
N ASP A 591 18.97 14.98 -34.49
CA ASP A 591 19.66 13.89 -35.18
C ASP A 591 19.59 14.12 -36.69
N ALA A 592 20.74 13.94 -37.35
CA ALA A 592 20.89 14.18 -38.79
C ALA A 592 19.94 13.34 -39.66
N GLU A 593 19.49 12.19 -39.14
CA GLU A 593 18.57 11.27 -39.82
C GLU A 593 17.08 11.67 -39.73
N ILE A 594 16.74 12.61 -38.84
CA ILE A 594 15.36 12.99 -38.50
C ILE A 594 15.10 14.46 -38.87
N SER A 595 16.03 15.37 -38.56
CA SER A 595 16.00 16.80 -38.86
C SER A 595 14.59 17.42 -38.80
N ALA A 596 14.01 17.42 -37.59
CA ALA A 596 12.69 17.99 -37.37
C ALA A 596 12.80 19.52 -37.22
N LYS A 597 11.86 20.27 -37.80
CA LYS A 597 11.77 21.73 -37.61
C LYS A 597 11.39 22.00 -36.15
N MET A 598 12.32 22.54 -35.37
CA MET A 598 12.08 22.96 -34.00
C MET A 598 11.71 24.45 -33.95
N PRO A 599 10.92 24.89 -32.96
CA PRO A 599 10.75 26.31 -32.68
C PRO A 599 12.10 26.99 -32.45
N GLU A 600 12.28 28.20 -32.99
CA GLU A 600 13.49 28.99 -32.80
C GLU A 600 13.58 29.63 -31.40
N CYS A 601 12.47 29.61 -30.64
CA CYS A 601 12.42 30.07 -29.26
C CYS A 601 12.82 28.95 -28.25
N PRO A 602 13.12 29.31 -26.98
CA PRO A 602 13.37 28.37 -25.88
C PRO A 602 12.15 27.53 -25.48
N TRP A 603 11.60 26.75 -26.40
CA TRP A 603 10.34 26.01 -26.23
C TRP A 603 10.36 25.00 -25.07
N TRP A 604 11.54 24.56 -24.63
CA TRP A 604 11.73 23.67 -23.49
C TRP A 604 11.35 24.30 -22.15
N GLU A 605 11.37 25.64 -22.05
CA GLU A 605 10.96 26.37 -20.83
C GLU A 605 9.47 26.16 -20.51
N VAL A 606 8.63 25.90 -21.52
CA VAL A 606 7.19 25.60 -21.35
C VAL A 606 6.96 24.28 -20.60
N PHE A 607 7.97 23.42 -20.55
CA PHE A 607 7.91 22.11 -19.89
C PHE A 607 8.71 22.09 -18.57
N ASP A 608 8.96 23.26 -17.99
CA ASP A 608 9.70 23.47 -16.75
C ASP A 608 11.13 22.88 -16.80
N VAL A 609 11.81 23.08 -17.94
CA VAL A 609 13.22 22.69 -18.12
C VAL A 609 14.02 23.94 -18.41
N ASP A 610 15.09 24.18 -17.64
CA ASP A 610 15.99 25.29 -17.91
C ASP A 610 17.07 24.93 -18.94
N ARG A 611 17.78 25.95 -19.45
CA ARG A 611 18.79 25.78 -20.50
C ARG A 611 20.01 24.99 -20.03
N GLU A 612 20.41 25.13 -18.76
CA GLU A 612 21.61 24.49 -18.22
C GLU A 612 21.36 23.00 -18.00
N GLU A 613 20.21 22.65 -17.42
CA GLU A 613 19.72 21.30 -17.22
C GLU A 613 19.55 20.56 -18.56
N LEU A 614 18.89 21.21 -19.53
CA LEU A 614 18.75 20.67 -20.89
C LEU A 614 20.13 20.41 -21.53
N GLY A 615 21.07 21.36 -21.37
CA GLY A 615 22.42 21.23 -21.90
C GLY A 615 23.16 20.04 -21.32
N PHE A 616 23.12 19.87 -20.00
CA PHE A 616 23.75 18.76 -19.29
C PHE A 616 23.18 17.41 -19.75
N LEU A 617 21.85 17.29 -19.76
CA LEU A 617 21.17 16.05 -20.14
C LEU A 617 21.44 15.65 -21.58
N VAL A 618 21.44 16.61 -22.52
CA VAL A 618 21.74 16.34 -23.93
C VAL A 618 23.18 15.83 -24.11
N VAL A 619 24.15 16.42 -23.40
CA VAL A 619 25.54 15.94 -23.42
C VAL A 619 25.63 14.54 -22.82
N GLY A 620 24.97 14.30 -21.68
CA GLY A 620 24.93 13.00 -21.00
C GLY A 620 24.31 11.90 -21.85
N MET A 621 23.21 12.18 -22.55
CA MET A 621 22.56 11.22 -23.45
C MET A 621 23.41 10.91 -24.69
N ARG A 622 24.15 11.89 -25.22
CA ARG A 622 25.00 11.71 -26.40
C ARG A 622 26.37 11.10 -26.08
N SER A 623 26.87 11.21 -24.85
CA SER A 623 28.16 10.64 -24.43
C SER A 623 28.20 9.11 -24.49
N LEU A 624 27.03 8.47 -24.40
CA LEU A 624 26.86 7.02 -24.39
C LEU A 624 27.40 6.32 -25.63
N GLU A 625 27.35 6.95 -26.80
CA GLU A 625 27.91 6.37 -28.02
C GLU A 625 29.43 6.15 -27.90
N GLY A 626 30.12 7.12 -27.29
CA GLY A 626 31.56 7.00 -27.01
C GLY A 626 31.87 5.92 -25.98
N LEU A 627 30.99 5.76 -24.97
CA LEU A 627 31.12 4.69 -23.98
C LEU A 627 30.94 3.31 -24.60
N VAL A 628 29.92 3.13 -25.46
CA VAL A 628 29.65 1.85 -26.13
C VAL A 628 30.80 1.48 -27.07
N ARG A 629 31.31 2.43 -27.85
CA ARG A 629 32.49 2.20 -28.71
C ARG A 629 33.71 1.77 -27.89
N LYS A 630 33.98 2.44 -26.77
CA LYS A 630 35.07 2.05 -25.87
C LYS A 630 34.85 0.65 -25.28
N LEU A 631 33.62 0.32 -24.87
CA LEU A 631 33.29 -1.02 -24.38
C LEU A 631 33.45 -2.07 -25.48
N GLN A 632 33.10 -1.77 -26.73
CA GLN A 632 33.34 -2.68 -27.85
C GLN A 632 34.83 -2.92 -28.06
N GLU A 633 35.65 -1.87 -28.08
CA GLU A 633 37.12 -1.98 -28.15
C GLU A 633 37.70 -2.80 -26.98
N ASP A 634 37.21 -2.57 -25.76
CA ASP A 634 37.63 -3.28 -24.55
C ASP A 634 37.20 -4.77 -24.56
N PHE A 635 36.06 -5.11 -25.17
CA PHE A 635 35.49 -6.46 -25.22
C PHE A 635 35.77 -7.23 -26.51
N GLU A 636 36.34 -6.61 -27.55
CA GLU A 636 36.69 -7.25 -28.83
C GLU A 636 37.66 -8.43 -28.68
N GLY A 637 38.42 -8.49 -27.57
CA GLY A 637 39.27 -9.64 -27.22
C GLY A 637 38.58 -10.75 -26.43
N PHE A 638 37.40 -10.48 -25.85
CA PHE A 638 36.76 -11.34 -24.83
C PHE A 638 35.77 -12.36 -25.42
N ALA A 639 35.32 -12.16 -26.67
CA ALA A 639 34.27 -12.97 -27.31
C ALA A 639 34.63 -13.51 -28.70
N LYS A 640 35.91 -13.44 -29.13
CA LYS A 640 36.34 -13.86 -30.47
C LYS A 640 36.25 -15.37 -30.72
N ASP A 641 36.36 -16.20 -29.67
CA ASP A 641 36.46 -17.67 -29.80
C ASP A 641 35.21 -18.44 -29.30
N GLY A 642 34.05 -17.79 -29.22
CA GLY A 642 32.79 -18.43 -28.83
C GLY A 642 32.37 -18.17 -27.38
N MET A 643 31.82 -19.17 -26.68
CA MET A 643 31.28 -19.00 -25.33
C MET A 643 32.38 -18.58 -24.34
N VAL A 644 32.07 -17.53 -23.57
CA VAL A 644 32.93 -17.03 -22.49
C VAL A 644 33.19 -18.16 -21.48
N THR A 645 34.44 -18.55 -21.32
CA THR A 645 34.84 -19.57 -20.34
C THR A 645 35.07 -18.96 -18.97
N ARG A 646 34.92 -19.77 -17.90
CA ARG A 646 35.24 -19.32 -16.53
C ARG A 646 36.67 -18.76 -16.44
N ASN A 647 37.63 -19.43 -17.07
CA ASN A 647 39.03 -19.02 -17.07
C ASN A 647 39.22 -17.65 -17.75
N ALA A 648 38.47 -17.34 -18.81
CA ALA A 648 38.50 -16.03 -19.44
C ALA A 648 37.97 -14.94 -18.50
N ILE A 649 36.90 -15.21 -17.76
CA ILE A 649 36.35 -14.29 -16.74
C ILE A 649 37.36 -14.06 -15.62
N GLU A 650 37.95 -15.14 -15.09
CA GLU A 650 38.94 -15.06 -14.01
C GLU A 650 40.21 -14.30 -14.44
N ALA A 651 40.69 -14.52 -15.66
CA ALA A 651 41.83 -13.80 -16.22
C ALA A 651 41.55 -12.30 -16.41
N GLU A 652 40.36 -11.93 -16.88
CA GLU A 652 39.97 -10.53 -17.05
C GLU A 652 39.70 -9.85 -15.70
N MET A 653 39.15 -10.56 -14.73
CA MET A 653 39.01 -10.06 -13.35
C MET A 653 40.38 -9.80 -12.73
N ALA A 654 41.34 -10.71 -12.91
CA ALA A 654 42.72 -10.51 -12.47
C ALA A 654 43.39 -9.32 -13.18
N ARG A 655 43.19 -9.16 -14.50
CA ARG A 655 43.64 -7.99 -15.27
C ARG A 655 43.10 -6.67 -14.71
N ARG A 656 41.85 -6.68 -14.21
CA ARG A 656 41.18 -5.54 -13.59
C ARG A 656 41.41 -5.41 -12.08
N GLY A 657 42.23 -6.27 -11.48
CA GLY A 657 42.55 -6.24 -10.04
C GLY A 657 41.41 -6.69 -9.11
N LEU A 658 40.41 -7.43 -9.62
CA LEU A 658 39.28 -7.93 -8.84
C LEU A 658 39.54 -9.38 -8.38
N LYS A 659 39.70 -9.63 -7.07
CA LYS A 659 39.87 -10.99 -6.49
C LYS A 659 38.51 -11.70 -6.32
N MET A 660 38.42 -12.98 -6.69
CA MET A 660 37.26 -13.84 -6.44
C MET A 660 37.33 -14.47 -5.04
N ASN A 661 36.76 -13.85 -4.02
CA ASN A 661 36.55 -14.50 -2.72
C ASN A 661 35.32 -15.42 -2.79
N ASN A 662 35.48 -16.58 -3.41
CA ASN A 662 34.61 -17.72 -3.13
C ASN A 662 35.09 -18.32 -1.80
N GLY A 663 34.31 -18.10 -0.74
CA GLY A 663 34.61 -18.56 0.62
C GLY A 663 34.68 -20.09 0.75
N GLY A 664 35.77 -20.67 0.27
CA GLY A 664 36.32 -21.94 0.70
C GLY A 664 37.27 -21.67 1.86
N ALA A 665 37.17 -22.49 2.89
CA ALA A 665 38.08 -22.48 4.01
C ALA A 665 39.49 -22.87 3.52
N GLY A 666 40.40 -21.91 3.53
CA GLY A 666 41.79 -22.07 3.14
C GLY A 666 42.35 -20.67 2.86
N ASP A 667 43.27 -20.22 3.69
CA ASP A 667 43.90 -18.90 3.72
C ASP A 667 43.09 -17.80 4.41
N ALA A 668 42.72 -18.10 5.67
CA ALA A 668 42.62 -17.08 6.72
C ALA A 668 44.02 -16.83 7.30
N ALA A 669 44.85 -16.07 6.59
CA ALA A 669 46.03 -15.41 7.11
C ALA A 669 46.38 -14.28 6.14
N ASP A 670 46.60 -13.08 6.66
CA ASP A 670 46.99 -11.85 5.95
C ASP A 670 45.89 -11.14 5.14
N GLU A 671 45.04 -10.39 5.86
CA GLU A 671 44.67 -9.00 5.53
C GLU A 671 43.85 -8.47 6.71
N MET A 672 44.57 -7.96 7.72
CA MET A 672 43.99 -7.25 8.86
C MET A 672 43.48 -5.90 8.33
N ASP A 673 42.16 -5.68 8.41
CA ASP A 673 41.46 -4.51 7.88
C ASP A 673 42.10 -3.23 8.46
N GLU A 674 42.66 -2.36 7.61
CA GLU A 674 43.36 -1.13 8.03
C GLU A 674 42.46 -0.24 8.90
N GLU A 675 41.14 -0.34 8.71
CA GLU A 675 40.10 0.35 9.47
C GLU A 675 39.95 -0.20 10.90
N GLU A 676 40.13 -1.51 11.10
CA GLU A 676 40.08 -2.17 12.42
C GLU A 676 41.38 -1.93 13.21
N ALA A 677 42.52 -1.81 12.52
CA ALA A 677 43.78 -1.37 13.11
C ALA A 677 43.73 0.12 13.53
N MET A 678 43.05 0.97 12.75
CA MET A 678 42.84 2.38 13.08
C MET A 678 41.91 2.56 14.30
N MET A 679 40.84 1.76 14.39
CA MET A 679 39.94 1.79 15.55
C MET A 679 40.64 1.35 16.83
N ARG A 680 41.45 0.27 16.81
CA ARG A 680 42.25 -0.12 17.98
C ARG A 680 43.28 0.94 18.37
N SER A 681 43.91 1.60 17.40
CA SER A 681 44.83 2.71 17.67
C SER A 681 44.13 3.94 18.28
N LEU A 682 42.85 4.13 18.02
CA LEU A 682 42.06 5.23 18.59
C LEU A 682 41.60 4.89 20.00
N ASP A 683 41.18 3.65 20.24
CA ASP A 683 40.81 3.15 21.57
C ASP A 683 42.02 3.16 22.52
N ASP A 684 43.20 2.69 22.08
CA ASP A 684 44.44 2.75 22.87
C ASP A 684 44.90 4.20 23.16
N ARG A 685 44.54 5.16 22.31
CA ARG A 685 44.82 6.60 22.53
C ARG A 685 43.81 7.25 23.46
N ALA A 686 42.56 6.79 23.45
CA ALA A 686 41.52 7.24 24.37
C ALA A 686 41.82 6.77 25.81
N GLU A 687 42.21 5.51 25.99
CA GLU A 687 42.58 4.96 27.30
C GLU A 687 43.82 5.65 27.91
N ARG A 688 44.76 6.11 27.07
CA ARG A 688 45.94 6.90 27.52
C ARG A 688 45.65 8.37 27.81
N MET A 689 44.49 8.89 27.41
CA MET A 689 44.05 10.24 27.78
C MET A 689 43.15 10.23 29.03
N GLU A 690 42.55 9.09 29.37
CA GLU A 690 41.76 8.89 30.58
C GLU A 690 42.58 8.40 31.80
N ALA A 691 43.81 7.90 31.59
CA ALA A 691 44.80 7.57 32.62
C ALA A 691 45.83 8.69 32.81
#